data_AF-A0A9Q6WKS5-F1
#
_entry.id   AF-A0A9Q6WKS5-F1
#
_cell.length_a   1.000
_cell.length_b   1.000
_cell.length_c   1.000
_cell.angle_alpha   90.00
_cell.angle_beta   90.00
_cell.angle_gamma   90.00
#
_symmetry.space_group_name_H-M   'P 1'
#
loop_
_entity.id
_entity.type
_entity.pdbx_description
1 polymer ?
#
loop_
_entity_poly.entity_id
_entity_poly.type
_entity_poly.pdbx_seq_one_letter_code
_entity_poly.pdbx_strand_id
1 'polypeptide(L)'
;MRLFTIFRIAMACCAFCTGAARAADQPADNPGLTTPNAATAAPIEPYTNERETQTFTVNADGSYTKIDEMTLRVNNEAGVARVAQYYIWFNRNMASVDILEAYTTSADGKRHDVRPEQIRDVQEARSFDAPMFQDILEKVIVFPAVEPGARVHLKYRKTQMQPIVPGHFSDFTPPDLAPTHHFRLVYDLPAGKPLYADARGFIALPPSTKNGRTRYEFRYDKAHFARLEYGSIAYVSYGDRLMVSTFPDYAAFAAKYRESAVDASVNDPAIVGLARSLTAGDPTPRAKAGTLYDWVRKNVRYVAVNIGRGAVVPHRATDILTLRYGDCKDHVALYGALLDAVGIRNEPALISSGTIYTLPDVPGYGVLNHVITWLPELQLYADSTAPNVEFGYLPSTDMNRPVVLVNDGVLSRTPSTATMSRTTDLSINVARDGSATFVYRLESAGWAAEQGRALLRMQTPAQREESLQAELRFVNLSGTATLSTSNLNATDGPLSLTMKGKLEDFVVPGTAASIPALTSFVGGFQSDARYWLGERQRTQPFVCRNVELHERTQIALPANFRVLDVPEAMAARNLFIDYRSTYSYDASTNVITVTRDGTTRFASEVCSPEDFTQMRAGIETIGRDVRAQVIVRSTLADAARGASATLSAPPRVIAGSPVRVQSAD
;
A
#
# COMPACT_ATOMS: atom_id res chain seq x y z
N MET A 1 3.38 -10.78 10.72
CA MET A 1 3.81 -9.92 9.56
C MET A 1 4.27 -10.72 8.32
N ARG A 2 3.38 -11.51 7.68
CA ARG A 2 3.52 -12.07 6.31
C ARG A 2 2.28 -11.70 5.50
N LEU A 3 2.13 -10.39 5.26
CA LEU A 3 1.33 -9.77 4.18
C LEU A 3 1.59 -8.25 4.05
N PHE A 4 2.61 -7.71 4.74
CA PHE A 4 2.99 -6.29 4.67
C PHE A 4 4.46 -6.19 4.30
N THR A 5 4.74 -6.32 3.01
CA THR A 5 5.97 -5.77 2.41
C THR A 5 5.64 -5.15 1.06
N ILE A 6 4.60 -4.30 1.04
CA ILE A 6 4.41 -3.25 0.02
C ILE A 6 3.81 -2.07 0.78
N PHE A 7 4.59 -1.42 1.64
CA PHE A 7 4.38 -0.04 2.15
C PHE A 7 5.48 0.28 3.17
N ARG A 8 6.69 0.58 2.67
CA ARG A 8 7.70 1.40 3.36
C ARG A 8 8.58 2.09 2.32
N ILE A 9 8.17 3.28 1.90
CA ILE A 9 9.09 4.35 1.50
C ILE A 9 8.88 5.45 2.54
N ALA A 10 9.97 6.05 3.01
CA ALA A 10 10.10 7.13 4.00
C ALA A 10 10.15 6.71 5.49
N MET A 11 11.37 6.42 5.96
CA MET A 11 11.97 7.08 7.13
C MET A 11 13.44 6.66 7.25
N ALA A 12 14.35 7.61 7.02
CA ALA A 12 15.76 7.47 7.33
C ALA A 12 16.30 8.83 7.80
N CYS A 13 16.72 8.90 9.06
CA CYS A 13 17.73 9.79 9.62
C CYS A 13 18.24 9.10 10.90
N CYS A 14 19.46 8.56 10.90
CA CYS A 14 20.76 9.20 11.16
C CYS A 14 21.14 9.20 12.64
N ALA A 15 22.25 8.53 12.97
CA ALA A 15 23.19 9.00 13.99
C ALA A 15 24.62 8.55 13.63
N PHE A 16 25.51 9.53 13.71
CA PHE A 16 26.93 9.54 13.38
C PHE A 16 27.78 8.67 14.32
N CYS A 17 28.90 8.15 13.80
CA CYS A 17 30.17 8.15 14.52
C CYS A 17 31.33 8.36 13.53
N THR A 18 32.09 9.41 13.79
CA THR A 18 33.27 9.89 13.08
C THR A 18 34.52 9.06 13.41
N GLY A 19 35.37 8.81 12.40
CA GLY A 19 36.73 8.32 12.59
C GLY A 19 37.56 8.54 11.33
N ALA A 20 38.46 9.52 11.38
CA ALA A 20 39.30 9.96 10.28
C ALA A 20 40.53 9.05 10.09
N ALA A 21 40.90 8.78 8.83
CA ALA A 21 42.28 8.53 8.44
C ALA A 21 42.48 8.94 6.97
N ARG A 22 43.39 9.89 6.76
CA ARG A 22 43.92 10.31 5.46
C ARG A 22 45.05 9.37 5.03
N ALA A 23 45.11 9.07 3.74
CA ALA A 23 46.38 8.99 3.00
C ALA A 23 46.12 9.21 1.49
N ALA A 24 46.97 10.05 0.88
CA ALA A 24 47.18 10.21 -0.56
C ALA A 24 47.70 8.88 -1.17
N ASP A 25 47.65 8.58 -2.46
CA ASP A 25 48.17 9.35 -3.59
C ASP A 25 47.78 8.70 -4.96
N GLN A 26 48.05 9.41 -6.04
CA GLN A 26 47.83 9.25 -7.50
C GLN A 26 47.61 7.86 -8.18
N PRO A 27 46.95 7.85 -9.37
CA PRO A 27 46.67 6.63 -10.14
C PRO A 27 47.87 6.22 -11.02
N ALA A 28 48.27 4.96 -10.96
CA ALA A 28 49.20 4.35 -11.90
C ALA A 28 48.42 3.46 -12.89
N ASP A 29 48.59 3.75 -14.17
CA ASP A 29 48.16 2.93 -15.30
C ASP A 29 48.68 1.49 -15.17
N ASN A 30 47.80 0.50 -15.29
CA ASN A 30 48.20 -0.89 -15.48
C ASN A 30 47.29 -1.53 -16.55
N PRO A 31 47.82 -1.88 -17.73
CA PRO A 31 47.04 -2.51 -18.79
C PRO A 31 46.99 -4.03 -18.57
N GLY A 32 45.79 -4.61 -18.66
CA GLY A 32 45.62 -6.06 -18.82
C GLY A 32 45.13 -6.80 -17.59
N LEU A 33 43.85 -6.63 -17.27
CA LEU A 33 43.04 -7.69 -16.67
C LEU A 33 41.75 -7.78 -17.48
N THR A 34 41.75 -8.69 -18.45
CA THR A 34 40.52 -9.19 -19.08
C THR A 34 39.69 -9.86 -18.00
N THR A 35 38.76 -9.12 -17.39
CA THR A 35 37.73 -9.70 -16.52
C THR A 35 36.95 -10.72 -17.34
N PRO A 36 36.91 -12.01 -16.94
CA PRO A 36 36.05 -12.98 -17.58
C PRO A 36 34.63 -12.45 -17.51
N ASN A 37 33.98 -12.45 -18.67
CA ASN A 37 32.58 -12.09 -18.84
C ASN A 37 31.76 -12.94 -17.84
N ALA A 38 31.41 -12.35 -16.70
CA ALA A 38 30.54 -12.99 -15.73
C ALA A 38 29.19 -13.12 -16.43
N ALA A 39 28.93 -14.30 -16.99
CA ALA A 39 27.58 -14.75 -17.27
C ALA A 39 26.80 -14.45 -16.01
N THR A 40 25.87 -13.50 -16.10
CA THR A 40 25.06 -13.05 -14.98
C THR A 40 24.29 -14.24 -14.46
N ALA A 41 24.85 -14.90 -13.42
CA ALA A 41 24.19 -15.98 -12.73
C ALA A 41 22.81 -15.48 -12.32
N ALA A 42 21.78 -16.29 -12.56
CA ALA A 42 20.43 -15.95 -12.18
C ALA A 42 20.42 -15.50 -10.70
N PRO A 43 19.68 -14.44 -10.33
CA PRO A 43 19.65 -13.96 -8.97
C PRO A 43 19.32 -15.12 -8.02
N ILE A 44 20.17 -15.33 -7.02
CA ILE A 44 19.94 -16.36 -6.01
C ILE A 44 18.82 -15.86 -5.09
N GLU A 45 17.70 -16.58 -5.06
CA GLU A 45 16.58 -16.27 -4.19
C GLU A 45 17.01 -16.26 -2.71
N PRO A 46 16.48 -15.36 -1.86
CA PRO A 46 16.97 -15.19 -0.49
C PRO A 46 17.00 -16.48 0.33
N TYR A 47 15.97 -17.30 0.22
CA TYR A 47 15.88 -18.60 0.87
C TYR A 47 15.08 -19.57 -0.01
N THR A 48 15.13 -20.85 0.33
CA THR A 48 14.37 -21.92 -0.30
C THR A 48 13.60 -22.69 0.76
N ASN A 49 12.31 -22.92 0.55
CA ASN A 49 11.54 -23.90 1.30
C ASN A 49 11.85 -25.28 0.72
N GLU A 50 12.75 -26.04 1.36
CA GLU A 50 13.19 -27.35 0.86
C GLU A 50 12.13 -28.43 1.07
N ARG A 51 11.32 -28.27 2.12
CA ARG A 51 10.21 -29.17 2.45
C ARG A 51 9.33 -28.52 3.50
N GLU A 52 8.03 -28.64 3.31
CA GLU A 52 7.02 -28.28 4.31
C GLU A 52 5.89 -29.29 4.30
N THR A 53 5.38 -29.66 5.47
CA THR A 53 4.20 -30.49 5.61
C THR A 53 3.29 -29.91 6.68
N GLN A 54 2.11 -29.48 6.22
CA GLN A 54 1.04 -29.02 7.09
C GLN A 54 -0.04 -30.08 7.18
N THR A 55 -0.33 -30.55 8.39
CA THR A 55 -1.38 -31.54 8.65
C THR A 55 -2.42 -30.94 9.59
N PHE A 56 -3.64 -30.77 9.08
CA PHE A 56 -4.80 -30.34 9.82
C PHE A 56 -5.64 -31.56 10.18
N THR A 57 -5.89 -31.76 11.48
CA THR A 57 -6.88 -32.70 11.98
C THR A 57 -8.08 -31.89 12.46
N VAL A 58 -9.16 -31.90 11.68
CA VAL A 58 -10.36 -31.11 11.93
C VAL A 58 -11.41 -31.96 12.64
N ASN A 59 -12.10 -31.37 13.61
CA ASN A 59 -13.18 -32.00 14.38
C ASN A 59 -14.55 -31.64 13.80
N ALA A 60 -15.60 -32.31 14.29
CA ALA A 60 -16.96 -32.10 13.80
C ALA A 60 -17.52 -30.69 14.07
N ASP A 61 -17.02 -30.02 15.10
CA ASP A 61 -17.38 -28.65 15.44
C ASP A 61 -16.55 -27.59 14.68
N GLY A 62 -15.57 -28.00 13.86
CA GLY A 62 -14.66 -27.10 13.14
C GLY A 62 -13.41 -26.68 13.93
N SER A 63 -13.29 -27.06 15.22
CA SER A 63 -12.02 -26.98 15.94
C SER A 63 -10.98 -27.87 15.25
N TYR A 64 -9.69 -27.56 15.39
CA TYR A 64 -8.67 -28.33 14.70
C TYR A 64 -7.31 -28.27 15.40
N THR A 65 -6.48 -29.26 15.08
CA THR A 65 -5.05 -29.22 15.38
C THR A 65 -4.28 -29.15 14.07
N LYS A 66 -3.39 -28.16 13.92
CA LYS A 66 -2.42 -28.07 12.82
C LYS A 66 -1.05 -28.49 13.35
N ILE A 67 -0.42 -29.46 12.70
CA ILE A 67 1.02 -29.70 12.82
C ILE A 67 1.66 -29.18 11.55
N ASP A 68 2.66 -28.32 11.70
CA ASP A 68 3.39 -27.71 10.61
C ASP A 68 4.87 -27.99 10.83
N GLU A 69 5.49 -28.68 9.87
CA GLU A 69 6.90 -29.07 9.90
C GLU A 69 7.57 -28.57 8.62
N MET A 70 8.59 -27.73 8.76
CA MET A 70 9.27 -27.09 7.64
C MET A 70 10.78 -27.07 7.80
N THR A 71 11.48 -27.11 6.67
CA THR A 71 12.92 -26.88 6.57
C THR A 71 13.18 -25.81 5.51
N LEU A 72 13.77 -24.69 5.96
CA LEU A 72 14.10 -23.55 5.12
C LEU A 72 15.63 -23.46 4.98
N ARG A 73 16.15 -23.46 3.76
CA ARG A 73 17.57 -23.20 3.49
C ARG A 73 17.78 -21.71 3.22
N VAL A 74 18.71 -21.11 3.95
CA VAL A 74 19.15 -19.72 3.73
C VAL A 74 20.15 -19.71 2.60
N ASN A 75 19.92 -18.92 1.56
CA ASN A 75 20.80 -18.91 0.39
C ASN A 75 21.76 -17.71 0.41
N ASN A 76 21.37 -16.58 1.02
CA ASN A 76 22.18 -15.36 1.11
C ASN A 76 21.82 -14.52 2.34
N GLU A 77 22.50 -13.38 2.51
CA GLU A 77 22.31 -12.46 3.64
C GLU A 77 20.87 -11.92 3.74
N ALA A 78 20.23 -11.62 2.61
CA ALA A 78 18.81 -11.24 2.62
C ALA A 78 17.90 -12.37 3.11
N GLY A 79 18.30 -13.62 2.89
CA GLY A 79 17.66 -14.81 3.47
C GLY A 79 17.78 -14.88 4.98
N VAL A 80 18.92 -14.50 5.56
CA VAL A 80 19.11 -14.44 7.01
C VAL A 80 18.05 -13.54 7.63
N ALA A 81 17.87 -12.33 7.09
CA ALA A 81 16.85 -11.39 7.57
C ALA A 81 15.41 -11.91 7.44
N ARG A 82 15.13 -12.85 6.52
CA ARG A 82 13.80 -13.42 6.28
C ARG A 82 13.51 -14.67 7.12
N VAL A 83 14.54 -15.45 7.46
CA VAL A 83 14.41 -16.79 8.06
C VAL A 83 14.85 -16.83 9.52
N ALA A 84 15.69 -15.88 9.98
CA ALA A 84 16.20 -15.86 11.35
C ALA A 84 15.12 -15.68 12.43
N GLN A 85 13.95 -15.16 12.06
CA GLN A 85 12.79 -15.11 12.94
C GLN A 85 11.55 -15.67 12.25
N TYR A 86 10.82 -16.51 12.97
CA TYR A 86 9.53 -17.02 12.53
C TYR A 86 8.42 -16.55 13.46
N TYR A 87 7.26 -16.21 12.89
CA TYR A 87 6.13 -15.63 13.63
C TYR A 87 4.89 -16.50 13.41
N ILE A 88 4.27 -16.96 14.51
CA ILE A 88 3.02 -17.71 14.48
C ILE A 88 1.95 -16.87 15.17
N TRP A 89 0.96 -16.41 14.39
CA TRP A 89 -0.15 -15.63 14.91
C TRP A 89 -1.22 -16.53 15.53
N PHE A 90 -1.70 -16.15 16.72
CA PHE A 90 -2.81 -16.83 17.37
C PHE A 90 -3.56 -15.90 18.34
N ASN A 91 -4.83 -16.22 18.58
CA ASN A 91 -5.59 -15.65 19.67
C ASN A 91 -5.51 -16.59 20.88
N ARG A 92 -4.95 -16.13 22.00
CA ARG A 92 -4.69 -16.97 23.18
C ARG A 92 -5.95 -17.56 23.83
N ASN A 93 -7.11 -16.94 23.60
CA ASN A 93 -8.39 -17.44 24.12
C ASN A 93 -9.02 -18.51 23.24
N MET A 94 -8.58 -18.63 21.98
CA MET A 94 -9.14 -19.60 21.02
C MET A 94 -8.16 -20.70 20.62
N ALA A 95 -6.86 -20.40 20.68
CA ALA A 95 -5.81 -21.28 20.21
C ALA A 95 -4.59 -21.27 21.14
N SER A 96 -3.87 -22.38 21.15
CA SER A 96 -2.52 -22.49 21.72
C SER A 96 -1.52 -22.86 20.64
N VAL A 97 -0.24 -22.55 20.87
CA VAL A 97 0.85 -22.91 19.98
C VAL A 97 1.97 -23.54 20.81
N ASP A 98 2.35 -24.77 20.46
CA ASP A 98 3.44 -25.52 21.07
C ASP A 98 4.56 -25.68 20.04
N ILE A 99 5.77 -25.24 20.38
CA ILE A 99 6.95 -25.48 19.56
C ILE A 99 7.48 -26.88 19.91
N LEU A 100 7.42 -27.80 18.94
CA LEU A 100 7.81 -29.20 19.13
C LEU A 100 9.30 -29.40 18.84
N GLU A 101 9.78 -28.80 17.75
CA GLU A 101 11.19 -28.81 17.34
C GLU A 101 11.53 -27.44 16.73
N ALA A 102 12.65 -26.85 17.11
CA ALA A 102 13.15 -25.63 16.49
C ALA A 102 14.66 -25.57 16.62
N TYR A 103 15.38 -25.58 15.50
CA TYR A 103 16.83 -25.51 15.47
C TYR A 103 17.35 -24.98 14.13
N THR A 104 18.59 -24.52 14.15
CA THR A 104 19.37 -24.21 12.95
C THR A 104 20.46 -25.26 12.76
N THR A 105 20.64 -25.76 11.55
CA THR A 105 21.84 -26.47 11.13
C THR A 105 22.71 -25.50 10.33
N SER A 106 23.88 -25.10 10.84
CA SER A 106 24.81 -24.20 10.15
C SER A 106 25.37 -24.82 8.87
N ALA A 107 26.07 -24.02 8.07
CA ALA A 107 26.58 -24.48 6.77
C ALA A 107 27.61 -25.64 6.90
N ASP A 108 28.31 -25.71 8.03
CA ASP A 108 29.24 -26.80 8.38
C ASP A 108 28.55 -28.07 8.93
N GLY A 109 27.21 -28.06 9.04
CA GLY A 109 26.41 -29.19 9.50
C GLY A 109 26.20 -29.24 11.02
N LYS A 110 26.68 -28.27 11.79
CA LYS A 110 26.47 -28.23 13.24
C LYS A 110 25.05 -27.79 13.60
N ARG A 111 24.42 -28.50 14.55
CA ARG A 111 23.07 -28.17 15.06
C ARG A 111 23.14 -27.18 16.21
N HIS A 112 22.24 -26.19 16.17
CA HIS A 112 22.03 -25.15 17.17
C HIS A 112 20.55 -25.08 17.53
N ASP A 113 20.18 -25.64 18.68
CA ASP A 113 18.79 -25.63 19.15
C ASP A 113 18.33 -24.24 19.59
N VAL A 114 17.08 -23.91 19.30
CA VAL A 114 16.43 -22.70 19.81
C VAL A 114 16.15 -22.90 21.29
N ARG A 115 16.67 -22.02 22.14
CA ARG A 115 16.47 -22.07 23.59
C ARG A 115 15.14 -21.44 24.00
N PRO A 116 14.56 -21.80 25.16
CA PRO A 116 13.27 -21.27 25.61
C PRO A 116 13.19 -19.74 25.62
N GLU A 117 14.27 -19.05 26.03
CA GLU A 117 14.34 -17.58 26.07
C GLU A 117 14.29 -16.89 24.70
N GLN A 118 14.47 -17.65 23.62
CA GLN A 118 14.39 -17.23 22.22
C GLN A 118 13.00 -17.46 21.62
N ILE A 119 12.08 -18.07 22.37
CA ILE A 119 10.68 -18.23 22.00
C ILE A 119 9.86 -17.30 22.89
N ARG A 120 9.17 -16.33 22.30
CA ARG A 120 8.45 -15.31 23.05
C ARG A 120 7.09 -15.05 22.45
N ASP A 121 6.10 -14.89 23.31
CA ASP A 121 4.83 -14.31 22.90
C ASP A 121 4.94 -12.80 23.00
N VAL A 122 4.74 -12.13 21.87
CA VAL A 122 4.68 -10.67 21.81
C VAL A 122 3.28 -10.26 21.43
N GLN A 123 2.82 -9.15 22.00
CA GLN A 123 1.56 -8.56 21.58
C GLN A 123 1.70 -8.04 20.15
N GLU A 124 0.67 -8.24 19.33
CA GLU A 124 0.66 -7.66 17.99
C GLU A 124 0.77 -6.13 18.08
N ALA A 125 1.71 -5.53 17.36
CA ALA A 125 1.99 -4.10 17.41
C ALA A 125 0.76 -3.22 17.15
N ARG A 126 -0.20 -3.71 16.35
CA ARG A 126 -1.47 -3.01 16.05
C ARG A 126 -2.47 -3.01 17.21
N SER A 127 -2.30 -3.91 18.17
CA SER A 127 -3.16 -4.02 19.36
C SER A 127 -2.63 -3.22 20.55
N PHE A 128 -1.49 -2.52 20.40
CA PHE A 128 -0.81 -1.82 21.49
C PHE A 128 -1.64 -0.65 22.06
N ASP A 129 -2.30 0.14 21.21
CA ASP A 129 -3.12 1.30 21.61
C ASP A 129 -4.56 0.95 21.99
N ALA A 130 -4.80 -0.33 22.27
CA ALA A 130 -6.13 -0.89 22.39
C ALA A 130 -6.12 -1.89 23.58
N PRO A 131 -6.36 -1.43 24.82
CA PRO A 131 -6.11 -2.21 26.05
C PRO A 131 -6.87 -3.54 26.16
N MET A 132 -8.04 -3.63 25.51
CA MET A 132 -8.86 -4.84 25.43
C MET A 132 -8.42 -5.85 24.36
N PHE A 133 -7.35 -5.57 23.62
CA PHE A 133 -6.86 -6.37 22.48
C PHE A 133 -5.54 -7.11 22.79
N GLN A 134 -5.25 -7.35 24.07
CA GLN A 134 -4.07 -8.10 24.55
C GLN A 134 -4.11 -9.61 24.27
N ASP A 135 -5.20 -10.12 23.71
CA ASP A 135 -5.40 -11.55 23.47
C ASP A 135 -4.82 -12.06 22.15
N ILE A 136 -4.42 -11.15 21.27
CA ILE A 136 -3.75 -11.49 20.01
C ILE A 136 -2.24 -11.46 20.22
N LEU A 137 -1.61 -12.61 20.02
CA LEU A 137 -0.20 -12.81 20.21
C LEU A 137 0.47 -13.28 18.91
N GLU A 138 1.67 -12.79 18.67
CA GLU A 138 2.62 -13.42 17.76
C GLU A 138 3.62 -14.23 18.60
N LYS A 139 3.65 -15.56 18.41
CA LYS A 139 4.74 -16.38 18.93
C LYS A 139 5.95 -16.19 18.02
N VAL A 140 6.98 -15.52 18.54
CA VAL A 140 8.23 -15.23 17.84
C VAL A 140 9.26 -16.29 18.22
N ILE A 141 9.83 -16.94 17.21
CA ILE A 141 10.91 -17.92 17.35
C ILE A 141 12.16 -17.30 16.74
N VAL A 142 13.19 -17.05 17.55
CA VAL A 142 14.47 -16.47 17.10
C VAL A 142 15.51 -17.57 16.95
N PHE A 143 15.88 -17.87 15.71
CA PHE A 143 16.83 -18.92 15.38
C PHE A 143 18.29 -18.47 15.61
N PRO A 144 19.10 -19.24 16.35
CA PRO A 144 20.53 -18.94 16.50
C PRO A 144 21.32 -19.33 15.26
N ALA A 145 22.52 -18.78 15.10
CA ALA A 145 23.52 -19.20 14.09
C ALA A 145 22.98 -19.28 12.65
N VAL A 146 22.08 -18.36 12.28
CA VAL A 146 21.52 -18.30 10.92
C VAL A 146 22.49 -17.51 10.04
N GLU A 147 23.02 -18.20 9.03
CA GLU A 147 23.99 -17.68 8.07
C GLU A 147 23.67 -18.23 6.66
N PRO A 148 24.19 -17.65 5.58
CA PRO A 148 24.09 -18.23 4.25
C PRO A 148 24.57 -19.69 4.21
N GLY A 149 23.77 -20.59 3.65
CA GLY A 149 23.99 -22.04 3.62
C GLY A 149 23.36 -22.82 4.77
N ALA A 150 22.96 -22.14 5.85
CA ALA A 150 22.29 -22.78 6.99
C ALA A 150 20.87 -23.26 6.63
N ARG A 151 20.37 -24.21 7.41
CA ARG A 151 18.98 -24.71 7.36
C ARG A 151 18.28 -24.45 8.68
N VAL A 152 17.16 -23.77 8.64
CA VAL A 152 16.25 -23.63 9.77
C VAL A 152 15.20 -24.72 9.69
N HIS A 153 15.06 -25.49 10.76
CA HIS A 153 13.99 -26.46 10.94
C HIS A 153 13.03 -25.98 12.02
N LEU A 154 11.73 -26.06 11.71
CA LEU A 154 10.67 -25.73 12.65
C LEU A 154 9.55 -26.76 12.55
N LYS A 155 9.15 -27.30 13.69
CA LYS A 155 7.96 -28.10 13.87
C LYS A 155 7.14 -27.54 15.00
N TYR A 156 5.90 -27.16 14.74
CA TYR A 156 5.01 -26.67 15.77
C TYR A 156 3.62 -27.29 15.65
N ARG A 157 2.90 -27.30 16.78
CA ARG A 157 1.49 -27.64 16.86
C ARG A 157 0.72 -26.38 17.18
N LYS A 158 -0.29 -26.04 16.38
CA LYS A 158 -1.31 -25.06 16.72
C LYS A 158 -2.61 -25.78 17.00
N THR A 159 -3.14 -25.65 18.20
CA THR A 159 -4.41 -26.24 18.62
C THR A 159 -5.46 -25.14 18.65
N GLN A 160 -6.35 -25.11 17.66
CA GLN A 160 -7.50 -24.23 17.60
C GLN A 160 -8.65 -24.88 18.37
N MET A 161 -8.79 -24.52 19.65
CA MET A 161 -9.78 -25.09 20.57
C MET A 161 -11.20 -24.60 20.24
N GLN A 162 -11.33 -23.34 19.84
CA GLN A 162 -12.60 -22.75 19.43
C GLN A 162 -12.60 -22.48 17.93
N PRO A 163 -13.56 -23.01 17.15
CA PRO A 163 -13.67 -22.70 15.73
C PRO A 163 -13.97 -21.21 15.51
N ILE A 164 -13.46 -20.64 14.42
CA ILE A 164 -13.82 -19.27 13.99
C ILE A 164 -15.31 -19.22 13.65
N VAL A 165 -15.78 -20.22 12.89
CA VAL A 165 -17.19 -20.43 12.59
C VAL A 165 -17.62 -21.80 13.10
N PRO A 166 -18.50 -21.87 14.12
CA PRO A 166 -18.96 -23.14 14.66
C PRO A 166 -19.51 -24.08 13.59
N GLY A 167 -19.03 -25.32 13.58
CA GLY A 167 -19.39 -26.37 12.63
C GLY A 167 -18.64 -26.31 11.30
N HIS A 168 -17.86 -25.28 11.03
CA HIS A 168 -17.21 -25.08 9.74
C HIS A 168 -15.70 -24.85 9.85
N PHE A 169 -14.99 -25.27 8.81
CA PHE A 169 -13.57 -25.08 8.61
C PHE A 169 -13.31 -24.48 7.22
N SER A 170 -12.34 -23.59 7.14
CA SER A 170 -11.76 -23.08 5.90
C SER A 170 -10.30 -22.73 6.14
N ASP A 171 -9.46 -22.87 5.12
CA ASP A 171 -8.05 -22.49 5.17
C ASP A 171 -7.63 -21.87 3.83
N PHE A 172 -6.82 -20.81 3.92
CA PHE A 172 -6.28 -20.10 2.77
C PHE A 172 -4.76 -20.13 2.81
N THR A 173 -4.16 -20.85 1.87
CA THR A 173 -2.72 -21.03 1.76
C THR A 173 -2.20 -20.40 0.44
N PRO A 174 -1.69 -19.16 0.48
CA PRO A 174 -0.93 -18.60 -0.63
C PRO A 174 0.53 -19.11 -0.59
N PRO A 175 1.20 -19.25 -1.74
CA PRO A 175 2.65 -19.49 -1.77
C PRO A 175 3.41 -18.32 -1.12
N ASP A 176 4.57 -18.62 -0.52
CA ASP A 176 5.44 -17.62 0.12
C ASP A 176 6.29 -16.82 -0.87
N LEU A 177 6.13 -17.10 -2.18
CA LEU A 177 6.89 -16.54 -3.30
C LEU A 177 8.40 -16.82 -3.24
N ALA A 178 8.82 -17.85 -2.51
CA ALA A 178 10.18 -18.39 -2.54
C ALA A 178 10.20 -19.77 -3.19
N PRO A 179 11.32 -20.21 -3.79
CA PRO A 179 11.45 -21.56 -4.30
C PRO A 179 10.98 -22.57 -3.27
N THR A 180 10.00 -23.37 -3.65
CA THR A 180 9.30 -24.30 -2.76
C THR A 180 9.36 -25.69 -3.33
N HIS A 181 9.83 -26.63 -2.53
CA HIS A 181 9.94 -28.03 -2.86
C HIS A 181 9.15 -28.86 -1.85
N HIS A 182 8.52 -29.92 -2.33
CA HIS A 182 7.87 -30.94 -1.51
C HIS A 182 6.87 -30.38 -0.48
N PHE A 183 6.17 -29.30 -0.82
CA PHE A 183 5.16 -28.75 0.07
C PHE A 183 3.89 -29.60 0.01
N ARG A 184 3.48 -30.12 1.17
CA ARG A 184 2.30 -30.97 1.33
C ARG A 184 1.33 -30.35 2.30
N LEU A 185 0.08 -30.21 1.88
CA LEU A 185 -1.04 -29.87 2.77
C LEU A 185 -1.97 -31.06 2.89
N VAL A 186 -2.26 -31.44 4.12
CA VAL A 186 -3.08 -32.60 4.47
C VAL A 186 -4.20 -32.12 5.36
N TYR A 187 -5.43 -32.33 4.92
CA TYR A 187 -6.63 -32.05 5.70
C TYR A 187 -7.33 -33.36 5.99
N ASP A 188 -7.38 -33.73 7.26
CA ASP A 188 -8.09 -34.91 7.75
C ASP A 188 -9.37 -34.45 8.45
N LEU A 189 -10.54 -34.79 7.89
CA LEU A 189 -11.87 -34.38 8.34
C LEU A 189 -12.73 -35.59 8.69
N PRO A 190 -13.78 -35.46 9.53
CA PRO A 190 -14.81 -36.50 9.66
C PRO A 190 -15.43 -36.82 8.30
N ALA A 191 -15.69 -38.09 8.00
CA ALA A 191 -16.13 -38.54 6.66
C ALA A 191 -17.44 -37.88 6.17
N GLY A 192 -18.31 -37.45 7.09
CA GLY A 192 -19.53 -36.72 6.77
C GLY A 192 -19.34 -35.23 6.46
N LYS A 193 -18.10 -34.72 6.46
CA LYS A 193 -17.78 -33.32 6.15
C LYS A 193 -16.97 -33.24 4.86
N PRO A 194 -17.60 -32.91 3.72
CA PRO A 194 -16.86 -32.69 2.48
C PRO A 194 -15.95 -31.47 2.61
N LEU A 195 -14.81 -31.54 1.92
CA LEU A 195 -13.89 -30.42 1.75
C LEU A 195 -13.86 -30.03 0.27
N TYR A 196 -14.30 -28.81 -0.02
CA TYR A 196 -14.27 -28.19 -1.33
C TYR A 196 -12.97 -27.39 -1.48
N ALA A 197 -12.44 -27.29 -2.70
CA ALA A 197 -11.16 -26.62 -2.94
C ALA A 197 -11.13 -25.83 -4.26
N ASP A 198 -10.53 -24.64 -4.23
CA ASP A 198 -9.89 -23.98 -5.37
C ASP A 198 -8.38 -24.15 -5.19
N ALA A 199 -7.75 -24.94 -6.07
CA ALA A 199 -6.38 -25.40 -5.94
C ALA A 199 -5.50 -24.93 -7.13
N ARG A 200 -5.58 -23.66 -7.53
CA ARG A 200 -4.78 -23.12 -8.63
C ARG A 200 -3.27 -23.28 -8.39
N GLY A 201 -2.60 -24.06 -9.23
CA GLY A 201 -1.15 -24.34 -9.12
C GLY A 201 -0.79 -25.46 -8.14
N PHE A 202 -1.77 -26.01 -7.41
CA PHE A 202 -1.60 -27.14 -6.51
C PHE A 202 -2.12 -28.43 -7.16
N ILE A 203 -1.47 -29.55 -6.88
CA ILE A 203 -1.91 -30.87 -7.34
C ILE A 203 -2.75 -31.49 -6.22
N ALA A 204 -4.07 -31.60 -6.43
CA ALA A 204 -4.98 -32.32 -5.55
C ALA A 204 -4.87 -33.83 -5.78
N LEU A 205 -4.66 -34.60 -4.71
CA LEU A 205 -4.68 -36.06 -4.78
C LEU A 205 -6.09 -36.61 -4.49
N PRO A 206 -6.44 -37.81 -5.00
CA PRO A 206 -7.71 -38.44 -4.67
C PRO A 206 -7.89 -38.58 -3.14
N PRO A 207 -9.03 -38.14 -2.59
CA PRO A 207 -9.28 -38.26 -1.16
C PRO A 207 -9.39 -39.73 -0.75
N SER A 208 -8.97 -40.04 0.48
CA SER A 208 -9.03 -41.40 1.02
C SER A 208 -9.80 -41.42 2.33
N THR A 209 -10.82 -42.28 2.41
CA THR A 209 -11.65 -42.43 3.61
C THR A 209 -11.30 -43.71 4.35
N LYS A 210 -10.88 -43.58 5.62
CA LYS A 210 -10.56 -44.70 6.52
C LYS A 210 -10.97 -44.32 7.94
N ASN A 211 -11.46 -45.30 8.71
CA ASN A 211 -11.80 -45.12 10.14
C ASN A 211 -12.74 -43.93 10.41
N GLY A 212 -13.74 -43.71 9.55
CA GLY A 212 -14.72 -42.63 9.71
C GLY A 212 -14.18 -41.22 9.40
N ARG A 213 -12.99 -41.10 8.81
CA ARG A 213 -12.38 -39.82 8.42
C ARG A 213 -11.93 -39.85 6.96
N THR A 214 -11.97 -38.69 6.31
CA THR A 214 -11.54 -38.48 4.93
C THR A 214 -10.33 -37.56 4.90
N ARG A 215 -9.24 -38.07 4.33
CA ARG A 215 -7.97 -37.35 4.15
C ARG A 215 -7.89 -36.78 2.74
N TYR A 216 -7.76 -35.46 2.65
CA TYR A 216 -7.50 -34.69 1.45
C TYR A 216 -6.03 -34.25 1.45
N GLU A 217 -5.31 -34.45 0.35
CA GLU A 217 -3.89 -34.08 0.23
C GLU A 217 -3.67 -33.22 -1.02
N PHE A 218 -2.94 -32.13 -0.85
CA PHE A 218 -2.51 -31.22 -1.91
C PHE A 218 -0.98 -31.14 -1.92
N ARG A 219 -0.39 -31.12 -3.11
CA ARG A 219 1.05 -30.98 -3.31
C ARG A 219 1.38 -29.72 -4.08
N TYR A 220 2.50 -29.10 -3.73
CA TYR A 220 2.98 -27.89 -4.37
C TYR A 220 4.50 -27.91 -4.49
N ASP A 221 4.96 -27.62 -5.71
CA ASP A 221 6.36 -27.51 -6.06
C ASP A 221 6.49 -26.35 -7.06
N LYS A 222 7.34 -25.38 -6.75
CA LYS A 222 7.61 -24.23 -7.61
C LYS A 222 9.07 -23.81 -7.47
N ALA A 223 9.86 -24.06 -8.51
CA ALA A 223 11.29 -23.74 -8.49
C ALA A 223 11.56 -22.22 -8.57
N HIS A 224 10.70 -21.48 -9.28
CA HIS A 224 10.92 -20.06 -9.55
C HIS A 224 9.62 -19.26 -9.48
N PHE A 225 9.73 -18.08 -8.88
CA PHE A 225 8.72 -17.03 -8.94
C PHE A 225 9.31 -15.84 -9.68
N ALA A 226 8.52 -15.21 -10.54
CA ALA A 226 8.90 -13.92 -11.09
C ALA A 226 8.85 -12.87 -9.96
N ARG A 227 9.75 -11.88 -9.99
CA ARG A 227 9.63 -10.70 -9.13
C ARG A 227 8.25 -10.08 -9.35
N LEU A 228 7.57 -9.69 -8.27
CA LEU A 228 6.36 -8.88 -8.37
C LEU A 228 6.67 -7.54 -9.04
N GLU A 229 6.01 -7.28 -10.16
CA GLU A 229 6.17 -6.03 -10.91
C GLU A 229 5.56 -4.86 -10.14
N TYR A 230 6.19 -3.69 -10.22
CA TYR A 230 5.66 -2.48 -9.59
C TYR A 230 4.27 -2.15 -10.16
N GLY A 231 3.29 -1.99 -9.26
CA GLY A 231 1.89 -1.75 -9.64
C GLY A 231 1.11 -3.00 -10.06
N SER A 232 1.70 -4.21 -10.00
CA SER A 232 0.93 -5.44 -10.24
C SER A 232 -0.16 -5.62 -9.17
N ILE A 233 -1.24 -6.30 -9.56
CA ILE A 233 -2.28 -6.69 -8.59
C ILE A 233 -1.74 -7.78 -7.66
N ALA A 234 -2.43 -8.05 -6.55
CA ALA A 234 -2.02 -9.09 -5.61
C ALA A 234 -1.88 -10.45 -6.32
N TYR A 235 -0.78 -11.16 -6.08
CA TYR A 235 -0.45 -12.45 -6.71
C TYR A 235 -1.61 -13.44 -6.63
N VAL A 236 -2.29 -13.51 -5.49
CA VAL A 236 -3.45 -14.40 -5.27
C VAL A 236 -4.64 -14.14 -6.22
N SER A 237 -4.64 -13.04 -6.97
CA SER A 237 -5.62 -12.76 -8.02
C SER A 237 -5.34 -13.54 -9.31
N TYR A 238 -4.08 -13.74 -9.68
CA TYR A 238 -3.70 -14.34 -10.98
C TYR A 238 -2.78 -15.57 -10.89
N GLY A 239 -2.01 -15.71 -9.81
CA GLY A 239 -1.03 -16.78 -9.59
C GLY A 239 -1.46 -17.86 -8.58
N ASP A 240 -0.60 -18.81 -8.32
CA ASP A 240 -0.93 -20.01 -7.52
C ASP A 240 -1.56 -19.68 -6.15
N ARG A 241 -2.59 -20.45 -5.74
CA ARG A 241 -3.29 -20.35 -4.45
C ARG A 241 -3.99 -21.66 -4.10
N LEU A 242 -4.12 -21.94 -2.81
CA LEU A 242 -5.02 -22.98 -2.31
C LEU A 242 -6.04 -22.34 -1.36
N MET A 243 -7.32 -22.50 -1.68
CA MET A 243 -8.43 -22.21 -0.78
C MET A 243 -9.21 -23.50 -0.56
N VAL A 244 -9.38 -23.90 0.70
CA VAL A 244 -10.24 -25.04 1.05
C VAL A 244 -11.34 -24.60 2.00
N SER A 245 -12.50 -25.24 1.88
CA SER A 245 -13.67 -24.88 2.66
C SER A 245 -14.60 -26.07 2.87
N THR A 246 -15.26 -26.09 4.02
CA THR A 246 -16.39 -27.00 4.28
C THR A 246 -17.73 -26.42 3.85
N PHE A 247 -17.75 -25.15 3.40
CA PHE A 247 -18.91 -24.57 2.76
C PHE A 247 -18.96 -24.99 1.29
N PRO A 248 -20.12 -25.43 0.78
CA PRO A 248 -20.27 -25.82 -0.62
C PRO A 248 -20.18 -24.65 -1.59
N ASP A 249 -20.62 -23.46 -1.16
CA ASP A 249 -20.72 -22.27 -2.01
C ASP A 249 -20.80 -20.99 -1.17
N TYR A 250 -20.71 -19.84 -1.84
CA TYR A 250 -20.84 -18.52 -1.22
C TYR A 250 -22.21 -18.28 -0.58
N ALA A 251 -23.27 -18.94 -1.03
CA ALA A 251 -24.60 -18.81 -0.45
C ALA A 251 -24.69 -19.40 0.96
N ALA A 252 -24.17 -20.61 1.15
CA ALA A 252 -24.06 -21.23 2.47
C ALA A 252 -23.13 -20.45 3.40
N PHE A 253 -22.03 -19.91 2.87
CA PHE A 253 -21.10 -19.06 3.65
C PHE A 253 -21.76 -17.75 4.11
N ALA A 254 -22.44 -17.06 3.20
CA ALA A 254 -23.17 -15.82 3.49
C ALA A 254 -24.32 -16.03 4.47
N ALA A 255 -25.09 -17.11 4.32
CA ALA A 255 -26.14 -17.49 5.28
C ALA A 255 -25.56 -17.66 6.69
N LYS A 256 -24.40 -18.34 6.81
CA LYS A 256 -23.74 -18.51 8.11
C LYS A 256 -23.23 -17.21 8.71
N TYR A 257 -22.68 -16.32 7.88
CA TYR A 257 -22.31 -14.98 8.31
C TYR A 257 -23.53 -14.22 8.85
N ARG A 258 -24.64 -14.23 8.10
CA ARG A 258 -25.90 -13.57 8.49
C ARG A 258 -26.46 -14.08 9.82
N GLU A 259 -26.52 -15.39 9.99
CA GLU A 259 -26.92 -16.02 11.27
C GLU A 259 -26.07 -15.51 12.43
N SER A 260 -24.77 -15.36 12.19
CA SER A 260 -23.83 -14.91 13.21
C SER A 260 -23.92 -13.42 13.51
N ALA A 261 -24.39 -12.62 12.54
CA ALA A 261 -24.54 -11.17 12.64
C ALA A 261 -25.91 -10.70 13.17
N VAL A 262 -26.82 -11.62 13.50
CA VAL A 262 -28.12 -11.27 14.09
C VAL A 262 -27.90 -10.57 15.43
N ASP A 263 -28.39 -9.33 15.52
CA ASP A 263 -28.35 -8.53 16.74
C ASP A 263 -29.77 -8.12 17.15
N ALA A 264 -30.19 -8.54 18.34
CA ALA A 264 -31.50 -8.17 18.90
C ALA A 264 -31.58 -6.69 19.30
N SER A 265 -30.44 -5.99 19.38
CA SER A 265 -30.36 -4.59 19.81
C SER A 265 -30.55 -3.56 18.69
N VAL A 266 -30.67 -3.99 17.42
CA VAL A 266 -30.74 -3.07 16.27
C VAL A 266 -31.91 -2.07 16.32
N ASN A 267 -33.01 -2.43 17.00
CA ASN A 267 -34.19 -1.59 17.18
C ASN A 267 -34.22 -0.86 18.54
N ASP A 268 -33.09 -0.79 19.25
CA ASP A 268 -33.00 -0.09 20.53
C ASP A 268 -33.45 1.39 20.40
N PRO A 269 -34.26 1.92 21.34
CA PRO A 269 -34.75 3.30 21.28
C PRO A 269 -33.65 4.35 21.12
N ALA A 270 -32.43 4.12 21.64
CA ALA A 270 -31.32 5.04 21.49
C ALA A 270 -30.82 5.11 20.04
N ILE A 271 -30.74 3.96 19.35
CA ILE A 271 -30.37 3.88 17.93
C ILE A 271 -31.44 4.55 17.08
N VAL A 272 -32.72 4.20 17.31
CA VAL A 272 -33.85 4.74 16.54
C VAL A 272 -33.98 6.26 16.75
N GLY A 273 -33.84 6.73 17.99
CA GLY A 273 -33.88 8.15 18.33
C GLY A 273 -32.73 8.93 17.70
N LEU A 274 -31.51 8.36 17.71
CA LEU A 274 -30.36 8.97 17.04
C LEU A 274 -30.59 9.07 15.53
N ALA A 275 -30.98 7.97 14.88
CA ALA A 275 -31.17 7.95 13.43
C ALA A 275 -32.21 8.98 12.98
N ARG A 276 -33.36 9.04 13.66
CA ARG A 276 -34.44 9.99 13.35
C ARG A 276 -34.05 11.45 13.62
N SER A 277 -33.29 11.70 14.69
CA SER A 277 -32.86 13.06 15.00
C SER A 277 -31.83 13.59 14.00
N LEU A 278 -30.85 12.77 13.63
CA LEU A 278 -29.84 13.13 12.61
C LEU A 278 -30.49 13.40 11.25
N THR A 279 -31.53 12.64 10.89
CA THR A 279 -32.14 12.68 9.55
C THR A 279 -33.43 13.51 9.46
N ALA A 280 -33.78 14.25 10.51
CA ALA A 280 -35.06 14.99 10.57
C ALA A 280 -35.22 16.03 9.44
N GLY A 281 -34.11 16.63 9.00
CA GLY A 281 -34.08 17.62 7.92
C GLY A 281 -33.83 17.05 6.52
N ASP A 282 -33.59 15.75 6.40
CA ASP A 282 -33.16 15.13 5.15
C ASP A 282 -34.36 14.66 4.31
N PRO A 283 -34.57 15.22 3.10
CA PRO A 283 -35.81 14.99 2.34
C PRO A 283 -35.81 13.68 1.55
N THR A 284 -34.66 13.05 1.33
CA THR A 284 -34.53 11.87 0.46
C THR A 284 -33.81 10.71 1.15
N PRO A 285 -34.07 9.45 0.76
CA PRO A 285 -33.32 8.29 1.27
C PRO A 285 -31.80 8.43 1.09
N ARG A 286 -31.35 9.03 -0.03
CA ARG A 286 -29.93 9.29 -0.27
C ARG A 286 -29.34 10.28 0.73
N ALA A 287 -30.03 11.39 1.01
CA ALA A 287 -29.57 12.38 1.99
C ALA A 287 -29.50 11.76 3.39
N LYS A 288 -30.54 11.02 3.80
CA LYS A 288 -30.57 10.30 5.08
C LYS A 288 -29.42 9.32 5.22
N ALA A 289 -29.20 8.48 4.21
CA ALA A 289 -28.09 7.53 4.19
C ALA A 289 -26.73 8.24 4.30
N GLY A 290 -26.55 9.34 3.56
CA GLY A 290 -25.34 10.16 3.63
C GLY A 290 -25.08 10.75 5.02
N THR A 291 -26.09 11.33 5.66
CA THR A 291 -25.98 11.89 7.02
C THR A 291 -25.62 10.82 8.05
N LEU A 292 -26.27 9.66 7.98
CA LEU A 292 -25.99 8.54 8.89
C LEU A 292 -24.59 7.96 8.66
N TYR A 293 -24.21 7.79 7.39
CA TYR A 293 -22.88 7.34 7.00
C TYR A 293 -21.80 8.24 7.59
N ASP A 294 -21.95 9.56 7.37
CA ASP A 294 -21.03 10.57 7.85
C ASP A 294 -20.92 10.58 9.38
N TRP A 295 -22.06 10.43 10.06
CA TRP A 295 -22.09 10.34 11.50
C TRP A 295 -21.29 9.11 11.98
N VAL A 296 -21.48 7.93 11.38
CA VAL A 296 -20.73 6.71 11.76
C VAL A 296 -19.24 6.88 11.53
N ARG A 297 -18.79 7.25 10.31
CA ARG A 297 -17.35 7.37 10.00
C ARG A 297 -16.61 8.43 10.82
N LYS A 298 -17.32 9.45 11.34
CA LYS A 298 -16.74 10.54 12.16
C LYS A 298 -16.77 10.23 13.65
N ASN A 299 -17.75 9.45 14.12
CA ASN A 299 -17.98 9.22 15.54
C ASN A 299 -17.63 7.80 16.01
N VAL A 300 -17.31 6.88 15.11
CA VAL A 300 -16.85 5.53 15.43
C VAL A 300 -15.42 5.37 14.95
N ARG A 301 -14.49 5.14 15.88
CA ARG A 301 -13.08 4.96 15.57
C ARG A 301 -12.81 3.52 15.11
N TYR A 302 -12.22 3.38 13.94
CA TYR A 302 -11.78 2.07 13.46
C TYR A 302 -10.65 1.51 14.34
N VAL A 303 -10.86 0.33 14.90
CA VAL A 303 -9.88 -0.44 15.65
C VAL A 303 -10.00 -1.87 15.14
N ALA A 304 -8.95 -2.42 14.54
CA ALA A 304 -9.00 -3.78 13.99
C ALA A 304 -9.28 -4.80 15.12
N VAL A 305 -10.49 -5.36 15.15
CA VAL A 305 -10.95 -6.30 16.16
C VAL A 305 -10.93 -7.71 15.58
N ASN A 306 -9.81 -8.41 15.74
CA ASN A 306 -9.67 -9.82 15.33
C ASN A 306 -9.81 -10.81 16.50
N ILE A 307 -10.58 -10.44 17.54
CA ILE A 307 -10.67 -11.23 18.78
C ILE A 307 -11.74 -12.30 18.67
N GLY A 308 -11.44 -13.56 18.99
CA GLY A 308 -12.50 -14.55 19.22
C GLY A 308 -13.30 -14.84 17.95
N ARG A 309 -14.59 -15.14 18.15
CA ARG A 309 -15.59 -15.06 17.07
C ARG A 309 -15.77 -13.65 16.53
N GLY A 310 -15.38 -12.63 17.29
CA GLY A 310 -15.31 -11.25 16.85
C GLY A 310 -14.29 -11.01 15.74
N ALA A 311 -13.59 -12.01 15.19
CA ALA A 311 -12.94 -11.87 13.88
C ALA A 311 -13.94 -11.90 12.70
N VAL A 312 -15.15 -12.45 12.92
CA VAL A 312 -16.16 -12.67 11.88
C VAL A 312 -17.58 -12.27 12.30
N VAL A 313 -17.83 -12.08 13.59
CA VAL A 313 -19.12 -11.70 14.19
C VAL A 313 -19.07 -10.27 14.72
N PRO A 314 -19.96 -9.36 14.29
CA PRO A 314 -20.00 -8.00 14.84
C PRO A 314 -20.41 -7.97 16.31
N HIS A 315 -19.97 -6.95 17.03
CA HIS A 315 -20.52 -6.60 18.34
C HIS A 315 -21.95 -6.09 18.21
N ARG A 316 -22.68 -6.01 19.33
CA ARG A 316 -24.03 -5.43 19.35
C ARG A 316 -23.98 -3.95 18.98
N ALA A 317 -24.93 -3.50 18.18
CA ALA A 317 -25.05 -2.12 17.74
C ALA A 317 -25.12 -1.15 18.93
N THR A 318 -25.79 -1.51 20.03
CA THR A 318 -25.83 -0.69 21.26
C THR A 318 -24.47 -0.55 21.93
N ASP A 319 -23.64 -1.59 21.88
CA ASP A 319 -22.31 -1.56 22.48
C ASP A 319 -21.38 -0.69 21.62
N ILE A 320 -21.44 -0.83 20.29
CA ILE A 320 -20.69 0.00 19.34
C ILE A 320 -21.12 1.46 19.47
N LEU A 321 -22.43 1.72 19.59
CA LEU A 321 -22.98 3.05 19.84
C LEU A 321 -22.40 3.63 21.15
N THR A 322 -22.38 2.85 22.23
CA THR A 322 -21.90 3.35 23.53
C THR A 322 -20.39 3.57 23.54
N LEU A 323 -19.62 2.65 22.96
CA LEU A 323 -18.17 2.61 23.04
C LEU A 323 -17.46 3.44 21.98
N ARG A 324 -18.13 3.74 20.86
CA ARG A 324 -17.62 4.59 19.77
C ARG A 324 -16.33 4.08 19.10
N TYR A 325 -16.11 2.77 19.09
CA TYR A 325 -15.09 2.11 18.27
C TYR A 325 -15.54 0.70 17.85
N GLY A 326 -14.89 0.18 16.81
CA GLY A 326 -15.10 -1.17 16.29
C GLY A 326 -14.30 -1.37 15.01
N ASP A 327 -14.42 -2.53 14.38
CA ASP A 327 -13.82 -2.78 13.06
C ASP A 327 -14.86 -2.78 11.94
N CYS A 328 -14.54 -3.39 10.79
CA CYS A 328 -15.34 -3.28 9.59
C CYS A 328 -16.79 -3.75 9.75
N LYS A 329 -16.98 -4.93 10.34
CA LYS A 329 -18.31 -5.49 10.62
C LYS A 329 -19.08 -4.69 11.67
N ASP A 330 -18.40 -4.10 12.65
CA ASP A 330 -19.04 -3.25 13.67
C ASP A 330 -19.57 -1.94 13.05
N HIS A 331 -18.76 -1.31 12.18
CA HIS A 331 -19.18 -0.14 11.43
C HIS A 331 -20.39 -0.44 10.52
N VAL A 332 -20.38 -1.60 9.85
CA VAL A 332 -21.52 -2.04 9.02
C VAL A 332 -22.75 -2.36 9.86
N ALA A 333 -22.60 -3.02 11.01
CA ALA A 333 -23.70 -3.35 11.90
C ALA A 333 -24.40 -2.11 12.47
N LEU A 334 -23.64 -1.13 12.99
CA LEU A 334 -24.23 0.10 13.51
C LEU A 334 -24.84 0.95 12.38
N TYR A 335 -24.16 1.06 11.23
CA TYR A 335 -24.70 1.81 10.10
C TYR A 335 -25.99 1.19 9.56
N GLY A 336 -26.04 -0.14 9.43
CA GLY A 336 -27.25 -0.88 9.06
C GLY A 336 -28.41 -0.65 10.02
N ALA A 337 -28.16 -0.72 11.34
CA ALA A 337 -29.19 -0.46 12.36
C ALA A 337 -29.75 0.99 12.28
N LEU A 338 -28.89 1.98 12.02
CA LEU A 338 -29.32 3.36 11.82
C LEU A 338 -30.16 3.53 10.53
N LEU A 339 -29.79 2.84 9.45
CA LEU A 339 -30.52 2.84 8.17
C LEU A 339 -31.90 2.18 8.31
N ASP A 340 -31.97 1.03 8.99
CA ASP A 340 -33.21 0.31 9.25
C ASP A 340 -34.20 1.19 10.04
N ALA A 341 -33.72 1.95 11.04
CA ALA A 341 -34.53 2.86 11.84
C ALA A 341 -35.22 3.99 11.04
N VAL A 342 -34.72 4.29 9.83
CA VAL A 342 -35.29 5.28 8.90
C VAL A 342 -35.85 4.65 7.63
N GLY A 343 -35.97 3.32 7.59
CA GLY A 343 -36.62 2.56 6.52
C GLY A 343 -35.79 2.43 5.23
N ILE A 344 -34.47 2.46 5.32
CA ILE A 344 -33.57 2.27 4.17
C ILE A 344 -33.06 0.83 4.18
N ARG A 345 -33.44 0.03 3.17
CA ARG A 345 -32.92 -1.33 3.06
C ARG A 345 -31.43 -1.31 2.81
N ASN A 346 -30.73 -2.24 3.46
CA ASN A 346 -29.29 -2.39 3.38
C ASN A 346 -28.91 -3.85 3.62
N GLU A 347 -27.68 -4.19 3.25
CA GLU A 347 -27.09 -5.46 3.65
C GLU A 347 -25.56 -5.37 3.73
N PRO A 348 -24.91 -6.23 4.54
CA PRO A 348 -23.47 -6.38 4.50
C PRO A 348 -23.01 -6.94 3.14
N ALA A 349 -21.90 -6.42 2.63
CA ALA A 349 -21.21 -6.90 1.44
C ALA A 349 -19.77 -7.27 1.81
N LEU A 350 -19.47 -8.57 1.88
CA LEU A 350 -18.12 -9.07 2.15
C LEU A 350 -17.25 -8.81 0.92
N ILE A 351 -16.08 -8.22 1.11
CA ILE A 351 -15.25 -7.70 0.01
C ILE A 351 -13.78 -8.09 0.19
N SER A 352 -13.09 -8.27 -0.94
CA SER A 352 -11.63 -8.37 -0.99
C SER A 352 -11.02 -6.98 -1.19
N SER A 353 -10.75 -6.28 -0.10
CA SER A 353 -10.07 -5.00 -0.12
C SER A 353 -8.57 -5.16 -0.44
N GLY A 354 -7.93 -4.09 -0.94
CA GLY A 354 -6.53 -4.08 -1.36
C GLY A 354 -6.41 -4.27 -2.86
N THR A 355 -5.37 -4.96 -3.36
CA THR A 355 -5.18 -5.22 -4.80
C THR A 355 -5.65 -6.61 -5.22
N ILE A 356 -6.69 -7.14 -4.56
CA ILE A 356 -7.26 -8.47 -4.85
C ILE A 356 -8.51 -8.33 -5.72
N TYR A 357 -8.47 -8.80 -6.97
CA TYR A 357 -9.54 -8.53 -7.95
C TYR A 357 -10.42 -9.76 -8.32
N THR A 358 -10.09 -10.91 -7.76
CA THR A 358 -10.79 -12.19 -7.99
C THR A 358 -11.02 -12.90 -6.66
N LEU A 359 -12.12 -13.64 -6.58
CA LEU A 359 -12.38 -14.56 -5.47
C LEU A 359 -11.97 -16.00 -5.84
N PRO A 360 -11.73 -16.88 -4.86
CA PRO A 360 -11.67 -18.32 -5.08
C PRO A 360 -13.03 -18.91 -5.44
N ASP A 361 -13.04 -20.05 -6.12
CA ASP A 361 -14.28 -20.74 -6.49
C ASP A 361 -15.05 -21.26 -5.27
N VAL A 362 -14.35 -21.43 -4.14
CA VAL A 362 -14.92 -21.82 -2.85
C VAL A 362 -14.73 -20.71 -1.81
N PRO A 363 -15.69 -20.50 -0.89
CA PRO A 363 -15.66 -19.36 0.00
C PRO A 363 -14.77 -19.59 1.23
N GLY A 364 -14.34 -18.49 1.83
CA GLY A 364 -13.84 -18.47 3.19
C GLY A 364 -13.04 -17.22 3.50
N TYR A 365 -12.56 -17.15 4.74
CA TYR A 365 -11.82 -16.02 5.24
C TYR A 365 -10.37 -16.00 4.74
N GLY A 366 -9.77 -14.82 4.70
CA GLY A 366 -8.41 -14.60 4.18
C GLY A 366 -8.43 -13.80 2.88
N VAL A 367 -9.16 -14.28 1.86
CA VAL A 367 -9.38 -13.52 0.62
C VAL A 367 -10.51 -12.50 0.79
N LEU A 368 -11.62 -12.89 1.42
CA LEU A 368 -12.58 -11.95 1.99
C LEU A 368 -12.00 -11.42 3.30
N ASN A 369 -11.54 -10.17 3.27
CA ASN A 369 -10.75 -9.56 4.33
C ASN A 369 -11.39 -8.27 4.89
N HIS A 370 -12.52 -7.86 4.34
CA HIS A 370 -13.24 -6.63 4.72
C HIS A 370 -14.75 -6.78 4.49
N VAL A 371 -15.54 -5.86 5.04
CA VAL A 371 -17.00 -5.79 4.82
C VAL A 371 -17.45 -4.34 4.75
N ILE A 372 -18.35 -4.05 3.81
CA ILE A 372 -18.96 -2.74 3.58
C ILE A 372 -20.49 -2.89 3.51
N THR A 373 -21.22 -1.80 3.27
CA THR A 373 -22.69 -1.83 3.17
C THR A 373 -23.14 -1.69 1.72
N TRP A 374 -24.07 -2.53 1.26
CA TRP A 374 -24.80 -2.37 0.00
C TRP A 374 -26.19 -1.77 0.25
N LEU A 375 -26.57 -0.79 -0.57
CA LEU A 375 -27.83 -0.04 -0.50
C LEU A 375 -28.61 -0.24 -1.82
N PRO A 376 -29.48 -1.25 -1.92
CA PRO A 376 -30.07 -1.68 -3.18
C PRO A 376 -30.94 -0.61 -3.86
N GLU A 377 -31.73 0.18 -3.13
CA GLU A 377 -32.53 1.27 -3.72
C GLU A 377 -31.68 2.39 -4.32
N LEU A 378 -30.50 2.61 -3.74
CA LEU A 378 -29.58 3.66 -4.18
C LEU A 378 -28.57 3.15 -5.20
N GLN A 379 -28.54 1.83 -5.45
CA GLN A 379 -27.53 1.15 -6.25
C GLN A 379 -26.10 1.55 -5.83
N LEU A 380 -25.86 1.61 -4.51
CA LEU A 380 -24.65 2.19 -3.95
C LEU A 380 -24.01 1.29 -2.89
N TYR A 381 -22.69 1.17 -2.96
CA TYR A 381 -21.87 0.64 -1.89
C TYR A 381 -21.35 1.79 -1.01
N ALA A 382 -21.31 1.57 0.30
CA ALA A 382 -20.84 2.53 1.28
C ALA A 382 -19.89 1.84 2.27
N ASP A 383 -18.65 2.34 2.34
CA ASP A 383 -17.66 1.89 3.31
C ASP A 383 -17.58 2.87 4.48
N SER A 384 -18.35 2.61 5.54
CA SER A 384 -18.38 3.47 6.75
C SER A 384 -17.11 3.34 7.61
N THR A 385 -16.17 2.48 7.21
CA THR A 385 -14.88 2.28 7.87
C THR A 385 -13.82 3.25 7.36
N ALA A 386 -14.04 3.83 6.17
CA ALA A 386 -13.14 4.80 5.57
C ALA A 386 -13.40 6.19 6.17
N PRO A 387 -12.58 6.69 7.13
CA PRO A 387 -12.87 7.94 7.83
C PRO A 387 -12.83 9.17 6.92
N ASN A 388 -12.24 9.03 5.73
CA ASN A 388 -11.96 10.10 4.80
C ASN A 388 -12.44 9.80 3.37
N VAL A 389 -13.57 9.10 3.22
CA VAL A 389 -14.22 8.89 1.91
C VAL A 389 -15.67 9.34 2.03
N GLU A 390 -16.08 10.26 1.16
CA GLU A 390 -17.45 10.76 1.10
C GLU A 390 -18.47 9.67 0.70
N PHE A 391 -19.69 9.80 1.22
CA PHE A 391 -20.81 8.96 0.82
C PHE A 391 -21.08 9.06 -0.69
N GLY A 392 -21.07 7.92 -1.38
CA GLY A 392 -21.15 7.88 -2.84
C GLY A 392 -19.84 7.47 -3.51
N TYR A 393 -18.74 7.50 -2.76
CA TYR A 393 -17.44 7.02 -3.20
C TYR A 393 -16.99 5.83 -2.34
N LEU A 394 -16.00 5.10 -2.85
CA LEU A 394 -15.31 4.05 -2.13
C LEU A 394 -13.83 4.43 -1.99
N PRO A 395 -13.07 3.91 -1.01
CA PRO A 395 -11.63 4.01 -1.05
C PRO A 395 -11.08 3.21 -2.26
N SER A 396 -9.89 3.58 -2.73
CA SER A 396 -9.31 2.94 -3.93
C SER A 396 -8.92 1.47 -3.77
N THR A 397 -8.95 0.98 -2.55
CA THR A 397 -8.80 -0.43 -2.18
C THR A 397 -10.07 -1.24 -2.37
N ASP A 398 -11.24 -0.59 -2.50
CA ASP A 398 -12.57 -1.20 -2.49
C ASP A 398 -13.34 -0.98 -3.79
N MET A 399 -12.83 -0.14 -4.70
CA MET A 399 -13.37 0.07 -6.05
C MET A 399 -13.12 -1.15 -6.94
N ASN A 400 -13.97 -1.47 -7.92
CA ASN A 400 -13.80 -2.63 -8.83
C ASN A 400 -13.48 -4.00 -8.16
N ARG A 401 -13.89 -4.23 -6.92
CA ARG A 401 -13.60 -5.46 -6.16
C ARG A 401 -14.78 -6.42 -6.21
N PRO A 402 -14.52 -7.73 -6.26
CA PRO A 402 -15.58 -8.71 -6.11
C PRO A 402 -16.14 -8.64 -4.69
N VAL A 403 -17.46 -8.82 -4.57
CA VAL A 403 -18.16 -8.85 -3.28
C VAL A 403 -19.13 -10.02 -3.19
N VAL A 404 -19.45 -10.42 -1.97
CA VAL A 404 -20.52 -11.35 -1.64
C VAL A 404 -21.60 -10.59 -0.88
N LEU A 405 -22.78 -10.43 -1.47
CA LEU A 405 -23.93 -9.83 -0.81
C LEU A 405 -24.54 -10.83 0.18
N VAL A 406 -24.67 -10.46 1.46
CA VAL A 406 -24.92 -11.42 2.55
C VAL A 406 -26.35 -11.98 2.58
N ASN A 407 -27.35 -11.25 2.11
CA ASN A 407 -28.75 -11.69 2.18
C ASN A 407 -29.03 -12.90 1.29
N ASP A 408 -28.48 -12.91 0.08
CA ASP A 408 -28.70 -14.00 -0.87
C ASP A 408 -27.42 -14.79 -1.17
N GLY A 409 -26.26 -14.32 -0.71
CA GLY A 409 -24.96 -14.90 -0.99
C GLY A 409 -24.53 -14.79 -2.45
N VAL A 410 -25.04 -13.77 -3.14
CA VAL A 410 -24.80 -13.52 -4.55
C VAL A 410 -23.46 -12.80 -4.72
N LEU A 411 -22.68 -13.27 -5.71
CA LEU A 411 -21.48 -12.59 -6.13
C LEU A 411 -21.83 -11.33 -6.93
N SER A 412 -21.21 -10.22 -6.58
CA SER A 412 -21.33 -8.95 -7.30
C SER A 412 -19.96 -8.28 -7.39
N ARG A 413 -19.92 -7.04 -7.85
CA ARG A 413 -18.70 -6.24 -7.96
C ARG A 413 -19.00 -4.79 -7.60
N THR A 414 -18.11 -4.16 -6.84
CA THR A 414 -18.18 -2.72 -6.63
C THR A 414 -17.85 -1.99 -7.95
N PRO A 415 -18.40 -0.79 -8.19
CA PRO A 415 -18.12 -0.07 -9.41
C PRO A 415 -16.62 0.15 -9.64
N SER A 416 -16.14 -0.06 -10.86
CA SER A 416 -14.91 0.57 -11.32
C SER A 416 -15.13 2.07 -11.34
N THR A 417 -14.25 2.83 -10.71
CA THR A 417 -14.42 4.24 -10.36
C THR A 417 -15.08 5.17 -11.39
N ALA A 418 -15.75 6.21 -10.86
CA ALA A 418 -15.93 7.48 -11.57
C ALA A 418 -14.56 8.14 -11.81
N THR A 419 -14.34 8.65 -13.02
CA THR A 419 -13.11 9.32 -13.44
C THR A 419 -12.65 10.35 -12.40
N MET A 420 -11.39 10.26 -11.97
CA MET A 420 -10.77 11.30 -11.18
C MET A 420 -10.34 12.42 -12.11
N SER A 421 -10.80 13.64 -11.86
CA SER A 421 -10.31 14.81 -12.58
C SER A 421 -9.37 15.64 -11.74
N ARG A 422 -8.39 16.24 -12.41
CA ARG A 422 -7.47 17.19 -11.80
C ARG A 422 -7.08 18.31 -12.74
N THR A 423 -7.16 19.52 -12.22
CA THR A 423 -6.71 20.71 -12.91
C THR A 423 -5.57 21.36 -12.15
N THR A 424 -4.48 21.70 -12.82
CA THR A 424 -3.36 22.44 -12.23
C THR A 424 -3.05 23.71 -13.00
N ASP A 425 -2.73 24.76 -12.26
CA ASP A 425 -2.25 26.04 -12.79
C ASP A 425 -1.00 26.46 -12.01
N LEU A 426 0.14 26.55 -12.71
CA LEU A 426 1.43 26.90 -12.14
C LEU A 426 1.94 28.20 -12.76
N SER A 427 2.10 29.23 -11.94
CA SER A 427 2.75 30.48 -12.32
C SER A 427 4.13 30.54 -11.69
N ILE A 428 5.18 30.71 -12.49
CA ILE A 428 6.57 30.90 -12.04
C ILE A 428 7.04 32.25 -12.55
N ASN A 429 7.54 33.10 -11.65
CA ASN A 429 8.17 34.38 -11.98
C ASN A 429 9.66 34.30 -11.64
N VAL A 430 10.50 34.28 -12.67
CA VAL A 430 11.95 34.18 -12.53
C VAL A 430 12.55 35.55 -12.27
N ALA A 431 13.47 35.63 -11.30
CA ALA A 431 14.22 36.82 -10.94
C ALA A 431 15.50 36.94 -11.76
N ARG A 432 16.14 38.11 -11.73
CA ARG A 432 17.33 38.40 -12.55
C ARG A 432 18.52 37.50 -12.22
N ASP A 433 18.61 37.06 -10.98
CA ASP A 433 19.65 36.17 -10.44
C ASP A 433 19.36 34.69 -10.67
N GLY A 434 18.22 34.35 -11.29
CA GLY A 434 17.84 32.97 -11.59
C GLY A 434 17.03 32.27 -10.50
N SER A 435 16.86 32.89 -9.34
CA SER A 435 15.85 32.47 -8.36
C SER A 435 14.45 32.69 -8.91
N ALA A 436 13.41 32.10 -8.31
CA ALA A 436 12.04 32.31 -8.76
C ALA A 436 11.03 32.37 -7.61
N THR A 437 9.88 32.98 -7.86
CA THR A 437 8.69 32.81 -7.02
C THR A 437 7.66 32.00 -7.78
N PHE A 438 6.83 31.24 -7.07
CA PHE A 438 5.76 30.49 -7.73
C PHE A 438 4.43 30.56 -6.97
N VAL A 439 3.35 30.40 -7.74
CA VAL A 439 2.01 30.11 -7.24
C VAL A 439 1.51 28.89 -8.00
N TYR A 440 1.21 27.82 -7.27
CA TYR A 440 0.66 26.58 -7.80
C TYR A 440 -0.74 26.38 -7.25
N ARG A 441 -1.72 26.20 -8.13
CA ARG A 441 -3.09 25.86 -7.78
C ARG A 441 -3.40 24.47 -8.31
N LEU A 442 -4.02 23.66 -7.48
CA LEU A 442 -4.52 22.33 -7.83
C LEU A 442 -5.98 22.26 -7.41
N GLU A 443 -6.82 21.81 -8.32
CA GLU A 443 -8.19 21.39 -8.03
C GLU A 443 -8.30 19.90 -8.36
N SER A 444 -8.79 19.10 -7.41
CA SER A 444 -9.03 17.67 -7.61
C SER A 444 -10.47 17.34 -7.24
N ALA A 445 -11.11 16.49 -8.03
CA ALA A 445 -12.47 16.02 -7.79
C ALA A 445 -12.55 14.49 -7.69
N GLY A 446 -13.73 14.00 -7.30
CA GLY A 446 -13.98 12.58 -7.06
C GLY A 446 -13.13 12.04 -5.91
N TRP A 447 -12.72 10.77 -6.00
CA TRP A 447 -12.05 10.10 -4.90
C TRP A 447 -10.68 10.69 -4.52
N ALA A 448 -9.97 11.35 -5.44
CA ALA A 448 -8.67 11.94 -5.13
C ALA A 448 -8.79 13.21 -4.28
N ALA A 449 -9.92 13.93 -4.37
CA ALA A 449 -10.21 15.05 -3.47
C ALA A 449 -10.22 14.57 -2.02
N GLU A 450 -10.95 13.48 -1.77
CA GLU A 450 -11.11 12.92 -0.43
C GLU A 450 -9.83 12.28 0.11
N GLN A 451 -9.07 11.57 -0.72
CA GLN A 451 -7.73 11.10 -0.33
C GLN A 451 -6.78 12.25 -0.01
N GLY A 452 -6.84 13.34 -0.77
CA GLY A 452 -6.09 14.55 -0.47
C GLY A 452 -6.49 15.17 0.87
N ARG A 453 -7.79 15.32 1.14
CA ARG A 453 -8.29 15.79 2.45
C ARG A 453 -7.81 14.88 3.58
N ALA A 454 -7.93 13.56 3.41
CA ALA A 454 -7.51 12.55 4.36
C ALA A 454 -6.06 12.74 4.81
N LEU A 455 -5.16 12.79 3.82
CA LEU A 455 -3.74 12.92 4.04
C LEU A 455 -3.42 14.22 4.78
N LEU A 456 -4.02 15.32 4.34
CA LEU A 456 -3.77 16.65 4.89
C LEU A 456 -4.29 16.80 6.33
N ARG A 457 -5.42 16.17 6.69
CA ARG A 457 -5.95 16.16 8.07
C ARG A 457 -5.02 15.43 9.04
N MET A 458 -4.31 14.40 8.57
CA MET A 458 -3.41 13.58 9.41
C MET A 458 -2.02 14.22 9.60
N GLN A 459 -1.71 15.30 8.89
CA GLN A 459 -0.41 15.96 8.95
C GLN A 459 -0.41 17.12 9.94
N THR A 460 0.60 17.12 10.82
CA THR A 460 0.98 18.31 11.59
C THR A 460 1.56 19.39 10.65
N PRO A 461 1.63 20.66 11.09
CA PRO A 461 2.29 21.71 10.30
C PRO A 461 3.73 21.36 9.87
N ALA A 462 4.51 20.71 10.74
CA ALA A 462 5.87 20.30 10.43
C ALA A 462 5.92 19.18 9.36
N GLN A 463 5.06 18.16 9.46
CA GLN A 463 4.95 17.11 8.45
C GLN A 463 4.48 17.64 7.10
N ARG A 464 3.63 18.66 7.12
CA ARG A 464 3.17 19.34 5.91
C ARG A 464 4.31 20.11 5.25
N GLU A 465 5.12 20.85 6.01
CA GLU A 465 6.32 21.50 5.50
C GLU A 465 7.29 20.47 4.89
N GLU A 466 7.57 19.38 5.60
CA GLU A 466 8.43 18.30 5.10
C GLU A 466 7.91 17.70 3.79
N SER A 467 6.60 17.50 3.68
CA SER A 467 5.95 17.00 2.46
C SER A 467 6.13 17.99 1.30
N LEU A 468 5.92 19.29 1.52
CA LEU A 468 6.14 20.32 0.48
C LEU A 468 7.59 20.33 -0.01
N GLN A 469 8.54 20.22 0.91
CA GLN A 469 9.96 20.12 0.59
C GLN A 469 10.29 18.84 -0.19
N ALA A 470 9.63 17.72 0.12
CA ALA A 470 9.78 16.47 -0.64
C ALA A 470 9.23 16.59 -2.06
N GLU A 471 8.10 17.26 -2.27
CA GLU A 471 7.52 17.50 -3.59
C GLU A 471 8.43 18.39 -4.46
N LEU A 472 9.02 19.45 -3.89
CA LEU A 472 10.02 20.26 -4.60
C LEU A 472 11.26 19.42 -4.99
N ARG A 473 11.80 18.62 -4.05
CA ARG A 473 12.92 17.72 -4.35
C ARG A 473 12.57 16.67 -5.40
N PHE A 474 11.34 16.18 -5.43
CA PHE A 474 10.88 15.17 -6.40
C PHE A 474 10.95 15.65 -7.85
N VAL A 475 10.78 16.96 -8.05
CA VAL A 475 10.94 17.65 -9.35
C VAL A 475 12.31 18.30 -9.51
N ASN A 476 13.30 17.93 -8.68
CA ASN A 476 14.66 18.45 -8.65
C ASN A 476 14.76 19.96 -8.43
N LEU A 477 13.91 20.52 -7.56
CA LEU A 477 13.95 21.92 -7.15
C LEU A 477 14.22 22.05 -5.64
N SER A 478 14.86 23.14 -5.25
CA SER A 478 15.04 23.55 -3.85
C SER A 478 14.34 24.88 -3.60
N GLY A 479 13.83 25.08 -2.39
CA GLY A 479 13.15 26.31 -2.05
C GLY A 479 12.31 26.25 -0.78
N THR A 480 11.40 27.22 -0.67
CA THR A 480 10.43 27.31 0.43
C THR A 480 9.03 27.36 -0.15
N ALA A 481 8.06 26.74 0.52
CA ALA A 481 6.68 26.76 0.09
C ALA A 481 5.73 26.82 1.29
N THR A 482 4.60 27.47 1.10
CA THR A 482 3.48 27.47 2.04
C THR A 482 2.27 26.86 1.35
N LEU A 483 1.45 26.11 2.09
CA LEU A 483 0.23 25.48 1.57
C LEU A 483 -1.01 26.09 2.22
N SER A 484 -1.99 26.41 1.39
CA SER A 484 -3.36 26.73 1.79
C SER A 484 -4.33 25.81 1.07
N THR A 485 -5.47 25.52 1.69
CA THR A 485 -6.41 24.51 1.21
C THR A 485 -7.83 25.04 1.31
N SER A 486 -8.74 24.48 0.51
CA SER A 486 -10.18 24.52 0.79
C SER A 486 -10.48 23.85 2.15
N ASN A 487 -11.73 23.97 2.63
CA ASN A 487 -12.16 23.38 3.89
C ASN A 487 -11.85 21.88 3.92
N LEU A 488 -10.89 21.47 4.75
CA LEU A 488 -10.54 20.06 4.85
C LEU A 488 -11.65 19.23 5.46
N ASN A 489 -12.62 19.80 6.18
CA ASN A 489 -13.76 19.08 6.75
C ASN A 489 -14.99 19.06 5.84
N ALA A 490 -14.91 19.64 4.64
CA ALA A 490 -15.94 19.48 3.64
C ALA A 490 -16.15 17.99 3.37
N THR A 491 -17.42 17.65 3.15
CA THR A 491 -17.88 16.28 2.93
C THR A 491 -18.26 16.04 1.48
N ASP A 492 -18.15 17.08 0.64
CA ASP A 492 -18.45 17.08 -0.77
C ASP A 492 -17.56 18.07 -1.54
N GLY A 493 -17.65 18.01 -2.86
CA GLY A 493 -17.02 18.96 -3.78
C GLY A 493 -15.49 18.82 -3.90
N PRO A 494 -14.87 19.64 -4.77
CA PRO A 494 -13.46 19.51 -5.08
C PRO A 494 -12.55 19.92 -3.92
N LEU A 495 -11.36 19.33 -3.87
CA LEU A 495 -10.26 19.78 -3.04
C LEU A 495 -9.45 20.81 -3.83
N SER A 496 -9.51 22.07 -3.41
CA SER A 496 -8.59 23.11 -3.88
C SER A 496 -7.37 23.21 -2.97
N LEU A 497 -6.17 23.24 -3.56
CA LEU A 497 -4.88 23.47 -2.91
C LEU A 497 -4.20 24.66 -3.58
N THR A 498 -3.55 25.51 -2.80
CA THR A 498 -2.69 26.58 -3.30
C THR A 498 -1.36 26.57 -2.56
N MET A 499 -0.28 26.32 -3.31
CA MET A 499 1.09 26.44 -2.83
C MET A 499 1.69 27.76 -3.31
N LYS A 500 2.38 28.48 -2.42
CA LYS A 500 3.13 29.69 -2.76
C LYS A 500 4.52 29.61 -2.18
N GLY A 501 5.52 29.96 -2.98
CA GLY A 501 6.90 29.73 -2.56
C GLY A 501 7.96 30.48 -3.34
N LYS A 502 9.20 30.22 -2.94
CA LYS A 502 10.43 30.67 -3.62
C LYS A 502 11.25 29.45 -4.02
N LEU A 503 11.89 29.52 -5.17
CA LEU A 503 12.88 28.57 -5.67
C LEU A 503 14.24 29.28 -5.65
N GLU A 504 15.25 28.61 -5.13
CA GLU A 504 16.58 29.20 -4.94
C GLU A 504 17.35 29.26 -6.27
N ASP A 505 17.39 28.14 -7.00
CA ASP A 505 18.17 27.97 -8.22
C ASP A 505 17.31 27.43 -9.37
N PHE A 506 16.29 28.18 -9.81
CA PHE A 506 15.41 27.72 -10.89
C PHE A 506 16.11 27.72 -12.26
N VAL A 507 16.98 28.69 -12.51
CA VAL A 507 17.83 28.77 -13.70
C VAL A 507 19.17 29.38 -13.36
N VAL A 508 20.26 28.82 -13.88
CA VAL A 508 21.61 29.38 -13.65
C VAL A 508 21.87 30.53 -14.62
N PRO A 509 22.21 31.76 -14.15
CA PRO A 509 22.61 32.85 -15.02
C PRO A 509 24.01 32.66 -15.64
N GLY A 510 24.29 33.35 -16.74
CA GLY A 510 25.61 33.46 -17.38
C GLY A 510 25.78 32.64 -18.66
N THR A 511 25.12 31.49 -18.78
CA THR A 511 25.20 30.63 -19.99
C THR A 511 23.82 30.26 -20.52
N ALA A 512 23.79 29.45 -21.59
CA ALA A 512 22.56 28.76 -21.97
C ALA A 512 22.27 27.68 -20.92
N ALA A 513 21.08 27.72 -20.33
CA ALA A 513 20.61 26.81 -19.30
C ALA A 513 19.25 26.23 -19.70
N SER A 514 18.96 25.02 -19.24
CA SER A 514 17.65 24.42 -19.39
C SER A 514 16.80 24.69 -18.17
N ILE A 515 15.53 25.04 -18.40
CA ILE A 515 14.51 25.09 -17.35
C ILE A 515 13.49 23.98 -17.59
N PRO A 516 13.03 23.28 -16.54
CA PRO A 516 12.04 22.22 -16.70
C PRO A 516 10.70 22.79 -17.18
N ALA A 517 10.08 22.16 -18.18
CA ALA A 517 8.70 22.46 -18.56
C ALA A 517 7.71 21.77 -17.60
N LEU A 518 7.81 22.13 -16.31
CA LEU A 518 7.02 21.54 -15.24
C LEU A 518 5.58 22.05 -15.30
N THR A 519 4.59 21.17 -15.10
CA THR A 519 3.15 21.54 -15.06
C THR A 519 2.41 21.11 -13.79
N SER A 520 3.11 20.39 -12.93
CA SER A 520 2.57 19.90 -11.66
C SER A 520 3.69 19.65 -10.66
N PHE A 521 3.52 20.09 -9.41
CA PHE A 521 4.43 19.72 -8.31
C PHE A 521 4.05 18.39 -7.67
N VAL A 522 2.75 18.17 -7.47
CA VAL A 522 2.21 17.01 -6.74
C VAL A 522 1.48 16.19 -7.77
N GLY A 523 1.79 14.91 -7.99
CA GLY A 523 1.06 14.05 -8.94
C GLY A 523 1.13 14.51 -10.41
N GLY A 524 0.10 14.16 -11.19
CA GLY A 524 -0.03 14.63 -12.58
C GLY A 524 0.64 13.72 -13.61
N PHE A 525 0.75 14.18 -14.86
CA PHE A 525 1.34 13.38 -15.95
C PHE A 525 2.77 12.92 -15.63
N GLN A 526 3.55 13.71 -14.88
CA GLN A 526 4.89 13.32 -14.46
C GLN A 526 4.86 12.08 -13.54
N SER A 527 3.96 12.04 -12.57
CA SER A 527 3.83 10.89 -11.66
C SER A 527 3.25 9.67 -12.36
N ASP A 528 2.26 9.86 -13.24
CA ASP A 528 1.65 8.77 -14.01
C ASP A 528 2.65 8.16 -14.98
N ALA A 529 3.43 8.98 -15.69
CA ALA A 529 4.50 8.51 -16.56
C ALA A 529 5.57 7.73 -15.78
N ARG A 530 5.94 8.16 -14.57
CA ARG A 530 6.88 7.42 -13.71
C ARG A 530 6.28 6.08 -13.26
N TYR A 531 5.00 6.04 -12.89
CA TYR A 531 4.32 4.80 -12.50
C TYR A 531 4.28 3.80 -13.66
N TRP A 532 3.90 4.26 -14.86
CA TRP A 532 3.78 3.41 -16.03
C TRP A 532 5.14 2.98 -16.62
N LEU A 533 6.13 3.87 -16.65
CA LEU A 533 7.48 3.56 -17.15
C LEU A 533 8.38 2.89 -16.10
N GLY A 534 7.88 2.70 -14.87
CA GLY A 534 8.60 2.01 -13.79
C GLY A 534 8.90 0.54 -14.14
N GLU A 535 8.11 -0.06 -15.03
CA GLU A 535 8.36 -1.38 -15.59
C GLU A 535 8.55 -1.26 -17.11
N ARG A 536 9.69 -1.74 -17.64
CA ARG A 536 10.01 -1.66 -19.08
C ARG A 536 9.10 -2.56 -19.93
N GLN A 537 8.71 -3.68 -19.34
CA GLN A 537 7.81 -4.68 -19.88
C GLN A 537 6.98 -5.19 -18.72
N ARG A 538 5.75 -5.60 -19.00
CA ARG A 538 4.89 -6.24 -18.01
C ARG A 538 4.57 -7.65 -18.46
N THR A 539 4.59 -8.55 -17.50
CA THR A 539 4.17 -9.95 -17.62
C THR A 539 3.04 -10.26 -16.63
N GLN A 540 2.74 -9.32 -15.73
CA GLN A 540 1.73 -9.46 -14.69
C GLN A 540 0.59 -8.44 -14.91
N PRO A 541 -0.66 -8.80 -14.58
CA PRO A 541 -1.75 -7.84 -14.55
C PRO A 541 -1.49 -6.76 -13.51
N PHE A 542 -1.89 -5.52 -13.82
CA PHE A 542 -1.53 -4.34 -13.02
C PHE A 542 -2.69 -3.36 -12.91
N VAL A 543 -2.60 -2.49 -11.90
CA VAL A 543 -3.61 -1.47 -11.67
C VAL A 543 -3.50 -0.37 -12.73
N CYS A 544 -4.60 -0.09 -13.41
CA CYS A 544 -4.76 1.03 -14.34
C CYS A 544 -6.05 1.77 -13.99
N ARG A 545 -6.05 3.11 -14.04
CA ARG A 545 -7.19 3.92 -13.61
C ARG A 545 -7.53 4.97 -14.65
N ASN A 546 -8.82 5.27 -14.74
CA ASN A 546 -9.33 6.36 -15.56
C ASN A 546 -9.09 7.70 -14.86
N VAL A 547 -8.33 8.56 -15.52
CA VAL A 547 -7.98 9.91 -15.07
C VAL A 547 -8.30 10.92 -16.16
N GLU A 548 -8.57 12.15 -15.74
CA GLU A 548 -8.70 13.32 -16.59
C GLU A 548 -7.83 14.43 -16.00
N LEU A 549 -6.79 14.82 -16.72
CA LEU A 549 -5.78 15.75 -16.25
C LEU A 549 -5.68 16.95 -17.19
N HIS A 550 -5.74 18.14 -16.61
CA HIS A 550 -5.56 19.41 -17.30
C HIS A 550 -4.50 20.21 -16.56
N GLU A 551 -3.33 20.39 -17.17
CA GLU A 551 -2.20 21.04 -16.51
C GLU A 551 -1.72 22.22 -17.33
N ARG A 552 -1.55 23.37 -16.67
CA ARG A 552 -1.07 24.60 -17.29
C ARG A 552 0.06 25.21 -16.48
N THR A 553 1.09 25.69 -17.17
CA THR A 553 2.16 26.51 -16.59
C THR A 553 2.38 27.79 -17.36
N GLN A 554 2.68 28.86 -16.64
CA GLN A 554 3.24 30.09 -17.17
C GLN A 554 4.57 30.39 -16.47
N ILE A 555 5.63 30.58 -17.25
CA ILE A 555 6.96 30.95 -16.76
C ILE A 555 7.29 32.33 -17.32
N ALA A 556 7.27 33.35 -16.45
CA ALA A 556 7.68 34.71 -16.79
C ALA A 556 9.18 34.86 -16.55
N LEU A 557 9.91 35.22 -17.61
CA LEU A 557 11.35 35.45 -17.57
C LEU A 557 11.62 36.97 -17.50
N PRO A 558 12.62 37.43 -16.72
CA PRO A 558 12.97 38.83 -16.70
C PRO A 558 13.74 39.19 -17.98
N ALA A 559 13.84 40.48 -18.30
CA ALA A 559 14.41 40.97 -19.56
C ALA A 559 15.86 40.50 -19.84
N ASN A 560 16.59 40.08 -18.79
CA ASN A 560 17.94 39.55 -18.92
C ASN A 560 18.00 38.05 -19.27
N PHE A 561 16.88 37.39 -19.54
CA PHE A 561 16.84 36.04 -20.10
C PHE A 561 16.13 36.06 -21.46
N ARG A 562 16.70 35.34 -22.42
CA ARG A 562 16.09 35.11 -23.74
C ARG A 562 15.83 33.63 -23.92
N VAL A 563 14.67 33.29 -24.46
CA VAL A 563 14.34 31.93 -24.89
C VAL A 563 15.11 31.63 -26.18
N LEU A 564 15.85 30.52 -26.20
CA LEU A 564 16.58 30.04 -27.37
C LEU A 564 15.80 28.95 -28.11
N ASP A 565 15.13 28.09 -27.36
CA ASP A 565 14.40 26.95 -27.90
C ASP A 565 13.24 26.56 -26.98
N VAL A 566 12.12 26.17 -27.58
CA VAL A 566 10.96 25.61 -26.89
C VAL A 566 10.67 24.22 -27.47
N PRO A 567 10.25 23.25 -26.64
CA PRO A 567 9.88 21.93 -27.14
C PRO A 567 8.78 21.98 -28.18
N GLU A 568 8.77 20.99 -29.07
CA GLU A 568 7.66 20.77 -29.99
C GLU A 568 6.44 20.20 -29.26
N ALA A 569 5.24 20.51 -29.75
CA ALA A 569 4.00 19.91 -29.27
C ALA A 569 4.02 18.39 -29.50
N MET A 570 3.59 17.63 -28.49
CA MET A 570 3.50 16.17 -28.58
C MET A 570 2.04 15.74 -28.42
N ALA A 571 1.69 14.62 -29.04
CA ALA A 571 0.38 14.00 -28.88
C ALA A 571 0.50 12.48 -28.88
N ALA A 572 -0.33 11.83 -28.07
CA ALA A 572 -0.47 10.38 -28.05
C ALA A 572 -1.95 10.04 -28.01
N ARG A 573 -2.42 9.33 -29.04
CA ARG A 573 -3.81 8.88 -29.11
C ARG A 573 -3.87 7.41 -29.49
N ASN A 574 -4.48 6.60 -28.64
CA ASN A 574 -4.76 5.20 -28.87
C ASN A 574 -6.07 4.81 -28.17
N LEU A 575 -6.34 3.51 -28.03
CA LEU A 575 -7.56 3.01 -27.39
C LEU A 575 -7.68 3.44 -25.91
N PHE A 576 -6.56 3.57 -25.21
CA PHE A 576 -6.49 3.77 -23.77
C PHE A 576 -6.13 5.18 -23.34
N ILE A 577 -5.42 5.93 -24.18
CA ILE A 577 -4.82 7.22 -23.87
C ILE A 577 -5.22 8.22 -24.94
N ASP A 578 -5.70 9.39 -24.51
CA ASP A 578 -5.78 10.61 -25.31
C ASP A 578 -4.96 11.68 -24.60
N TYR A 579 -3.91 12.19 -25.24
CA TYR A 579 -2.97 13.12 -24.63
C TYR A 579 -2.45 14.12 -25.65
N ARG A 580 -2.30 15.37 -25.21
CA ARG A 580 -1.69 16.45 -25.99
C ARG A 580 -0.92 17.42 -25.10
N SER A 581 0.24 17.87 -25.56
CA SER A 581 0.98 18.99 -25.00
C SER A 581 1.09 20.14 -25.99
N THR A 582 1.17 21.36 -25.49
CA THR A 582 1.52 22.54 -26.28
C THR A 582 2.51 23.42 -25.54
N TYR A 583 3.39 24.06 -26.31
CA TYR A 583 4.42 24.98 -25.83
C TYR A 583 4.31 26.26 -26.66
N SER A 584 4.23 27.41 -26.00
CA SER A 584 4.25 28.70 -26.68
C SER A 584 5.12 29.69 -25.92
N TYR A 585 5.72 30.62 -26.67
CA TYR A 585 6.53 31.71 -26.12
C TYR A 585 6.06 33.03 -26.71
N ASP A 586 5.67 33.96 -25.83
CA ASP A 586 5.36 35.33 -26.18
C ASP A 586 6.58 36.22 -25.91
N ALA A 587 7.22 36.69 -26.98
CA ALA A 587 8.40 37.54 -26.90
C ALA A 587 8.11 38.96 -26.38
N SER A 588 6.86 39.43 -26.47
CA SER A 588 6.47 40.76 -26.01
C SER A 588 6.38 40.84 -24.49
N THR A 589 5.93 39.76 -23.85
CA THR A 589 5.81 39.64 -22.39
C THR A 589 6.92 38.79 -21.77
N ASN A 590 7.76 38.14 -22.59
CA ASN A 590 8.79 37.17 -22.19
C ASN A 590 8.22 36.03 -21.33
N VAL A 591 7.06 35.50 -21.75
CA VAL A 591 6.33 34.44 -21.03
C VAL A 591 6.29 33.17 -21.87
N ILE A 592 6.67 32.06 -21.25
CA ILE A 592 6.47 30.71 -21.80
C ILE A 592 5.17 30.15 -21.22
N THR A 593 4.31 29.59 -22.07
CA THR A 593 3.13 28.83 -21.63
C THR A 593 3.28 27.38 -22.05
N VAL A 594 3.01 26.47 -21.11
CA VAL A 594 2.97 25.02 -21.33
C VAL A 594 1.58 24.54 -20.96
N THR A 595 0.94 23.75 -21.83
CA THR A 595 -0.30 23.04 -21.48
C THR A 595 -0.14 21.54 -21.74
N ARG A 596 -0.73 20.73 -20.88
CA ARG A 596 -0.85 19.29 -21.05
C ARG A 596 -2.27 18.88 -20.70
N ASP A 597 -2.95 18.25 -21.64
CA ASP A 597 -4.32 17.76 -21.49
C ASP A 597 -4.34 16.27 -21.81
N GLY A 598 -5.09 15.50 -21.04
CA GLY A 598 -5.22 14.09 -21.36
C GLY A 598 -6.16 13.30 -20.48
N THR A 599 -6.61 12.18 -21.02
CA THR A 599 -7.54 11.26 -20.39
C THR A 599 -7.11 9.82 -20.62
N THR A 600 -7.48 8.95 -19.68
CA THR A 600 -7.33 7.51 -19.82
C THR A 600 -8.68 6.81 -19.80
N ARG A 601 -8.81 5.75 -20.61
CA ARG A 601 -10.05 5.01 -20.82
C ARG A 601 -9.80 3.50 -20.82
N PHE A 602 -10.01 2.89 -19.67
CA PHE A 602 -9.93 1.47 -19.40
C PHE A 602 -11.32 0.93 -19.07
N ALA A 603 -11.62 -0.27 -19.54
CA ALA A 603 -12.88 -0.95 -19.25
C ALA A 603 -12.93 -1.55 -17.82
N SER A 604 -11.78 -1.65 -17.16
CA SER A 604 -11.59 -2.21 -15.81
C SER A 604 -10.41 -1.52 -15.14
N GLU A 605 -10.31 -1.60 -13.82
CA GLU A 605 -9.14 -1.13 -13.07
C GLU A 605 -7.94 -2.10 -13.10
N VAL A 606 -8.07 -3.20 -13.85
CA VAL A 606 -7.00 -4.18 -14.07
C VAL A 606 -6.69 -4.24 -15.55
N CYS A 607 -5.46 -3.90 -15.90
CA CYS A 607 -4.94 -4.01 -17.25
C CYS A 607 -4.07 -5.26 -17.38
N SER A 608 -4.12 -5.85 -18.56
CA SER A 608 -3.29 -7.00 -18.94
C SER A 608 -1.91 -6.58 -19.45
N PRO A 609 -0.93 -7.50 -19.45
CA PRO A 609 0.33 -7.31 -20.17
C PRO A 609 0.18 -6.89 -21.64
N GLU A 610 -0.89 -7.34 -22.30
CA GLU A 610 -1.19 -6.98 -23.68
C GLU A 610 -1.66 -5.53 -23.79
N ASP A 611 -2.53 -5.07 -22.90
CA ASP A 611 -2.96 -3.67 -22.83
C ASP A 611 -1.75 -2.74 -22.65
N PHE A 612 -0.82 -3.10 -21.75
CA PHE A 612 0.44 -2.37 -21.57
C PHE A 612 1.24 -2.27 -22.87
N THR A 613 1.36 -3.38 -23.59
CA THR A 613 2.08 -3.43 -24.88
C THR A 613 1.42 -2.49 -25.91
N GLN A 614 0.09 -2.46 -25.96
CA GLN A 614 -0.66 -1.60 -26.88
C GLN A 614 -0.53 -0.11 -26.54
N MET A 615 -0.51 0.27 -25.26
CA MET A 615 -0.41 1.68 -24.85
C MET A 615 1.04 2.20 -24.72
N ARG A 616 2.05 1.33 -24.72
CA ARG A 616 3.45 1.65 -24.44
C ARG A 616 4.00 2.85 -25.22
N ALA A 617 3.76 2.92 -26.53
CA ALA A 617 4.23 4.04 -27.35
C ALA A 617 3.64 5.39 -26.90
N GLY A 618 2.37 5.39 -26.45
CA GLY A 618 1.73 6.58 -25.89
C GLY A 618 2.35 6.98 -24.55
N ILE A 619 2.59 6.01 -23.66
CA ILE A 619 3.27 6.22 -22.38
C ILE A 619 4.68 6.80 -22.58
N GLU A 620 5.46 6.24 -23.51
CA GLU A 620 6.81 6.72 -23.82
C GLU A 620 6.79 8.14 -24.41
N THR A 621 5.74 8.49 -25.14
CA THR A 621 5.52 9.86 -25.66
C THR A 621 5.23 10.83 -24.53
N ILE A 622 4.30 10.51 -23.61
CA ILE A 622 4.03 11.31 -22.41
C ILE A 622 5.30 11.43 -21.57
N GLY A 623 6.02 10.32 -21.36
CA GLY A 623 7.26 10.30 -20.58
C GLY A 623 8.36 11.20 -21.16
N ARG A 624 8.51 11.27 -22.48
CA ARG A 624 9.42 12.22 -23.13
C ARG A 624 8.95 13.66 -22.93
N ASP A 625 7.66 13.91 -23.13
CA ASP A 625 7.08 15.24 -23.00
C ASP A 625 7.23 15.82 -21.58
N VAL A 626 6.91 15.06 -20.53
CA VAL A 626 7.02 15.53 -19.13
C VAL A 626 8.47 15.80 -18.69
N ARG A 627 9.45 15.32 -19.44
CA ARG A 627 10.88 15.62 -19.24
C ARG A 627 11.40 16.73 -20.14
N ALA A 628 10.55 17.30 -21.01
CA ALA A 628 10.94 18.36 -21.90
C ALA A 628 11.44 19.59 -21.13
N GLN A 629 12.38 20.30 -21.75
CA GLN A 629 13.02 21.46 -21.17
C GLN A 629 12.98 22.61 -22.15
N VAL A 630 12.83 23.83 -21.64
CA VAL A 630 12.99 25.05 -22.42
C VAL A 630 14.41 25.53 -22.27
N ILE A 631 15.04 25.94 -23.37
CA ILE A 631 16.42 26.45 -23.34
C ILE A 631 16.38 27.97 -23.29
N VAL A 632 17.01 28.54 -22.28
CA VAL A 632 17.11 29.98 -22.07
C VAL A 632 18.57 30.40 -21.97
N ARG A 633 18.88 31.66 -22.25
CA ARG A 633 20.22 32.22 -22.07
C ARG A 633 20.12 33.54 -21.33
N SER A 634 20.93 33.69 -20.29
CA SER A 634 21.12 34.98 -19.64
C SER A 634 21.91 35.92 -20.54
N THR A 635 21.47 37.18 -20.63
CA THR A 635 22.17 38.25 -21.35
C THR A 635 23.08 39.07 -20.43
N LEU A 636 23.18 38.72 -19.15
CA LEU A 636 24.23 39.24 -18.29
C LEU A 636 25.54 38.61 -18.76
N ALA A 637 26.47 39.42 -19.28
CA ALA A 637 27.82 38.98 -19.61
C ALA A 637 28.47 38.34 -18.36
N ASP A 638 29.41 37.41 -18.54
CA ASP A 638 30.23 36.77 -17.49
C ASP A 638 30.89 37.82 -16.58
N ALA A 639 30.14 38.37 -15.63
CA ALA A 639 30.58 39.38 -14.69
C ALA A 639 30.66 38.76 -13.30
N ALA A 640 31.34 37.61 -13.18
CA ALA A 640 31.79 37.05 -11.90
C ALA A 640 32.86 35.95 -12.06
N ARG A 641 33.92 36.21 -12.85
CA ARG A 641 35.26 35.63 -12.59
C ARG A 641 36.26 36.78 -12.49
N GLY A 642 36.11 37.58 -11.44
CA GLY A 642 36.85 38.82 -11.26
C GLY A 642 36.75 39.38 -9.84
N ALA A 643 36.89 38.53 -8.83
CA ALA A 643 37.24 38.96 -7.47
C ALA A 643 38.47 38.17 -7.04
N SER A 644 39.61 38.52 -7.64
CA SER A 644 40.93 38.06 -7.19
C SER A 644 41.49 39.07 -6.19
N ALA A 645 41.92 38.54 -5.03
CA ALA A 645 43.01 39.02 -4.19
C ALA A 645 42.90 40.41 -3.51
N THR A 646 42.44 40.39 -2.26
CA THR A 646 43.17 41.04 -1.14
C THR A 646 42.97 40.22 0.14
N LEU A 647 43.83 39.24 0.36
CA LEU A 647 44.09 38.67 1.68
C LEU A 647 45.03 39.62 2.42
N SER A 648 44.50 40.46 3.30
CA SER A 648 45.31 41.15 4.31
C SER A 648 45.75 40.13 5.35
N ALA A 649 47.07 39.92 5.46
CA ALA A 649 47.69 39.03 6.44
C ALA A 649 47.37 39.42 7.89
N PRO A 650 47.18 38.47 8.81
CA PRO A 650 47.12 38.76 10.24
C PRO A 650 48.54 38.94 10.82
N PRO A 651 48.73 39.76 11.86
CA PRO A 651 50.04 39.96 12.46
C PRO A 651 50.48 38.74 13.28
N ARG A 652 51.78 38.45 13.20
CA ARG A 652 52.49 37.44 14.01
C ARG A 652 52.36 37.76 15.49
N VAL A 653 51.88 36.81 16.29
CA VAL A 653 52.08 36.80 17.75
C VAL A 653 53.05 35.67 18.11
N ILE A 654 54.07 36.06 18.86
CA ILE A 654 55.24 35.29 19.28
C ILE A 654 54.86 34.37 20.44
N ALA A 655 55.43 33.16 20.45
CA ALA A 655 55.29 32.17 21.52
C ALA A 655 55.94 32.62 22.84
N GLY A 656 55.27 32.34 23.96
CA GLY A 656 55.81 32.41 25.31
C GLY A 656 55.09 31.41 26.23
N SER A 657 55.85 30.44 26.74
CA SER A 657 55.45 29.30 27.59
C SER A 657 55.20 29.70 29.08
N PRO A 658 55.14 28.77 30.07
CA PRO A 658 53.92 28.05 30.52
C PRO A 658 53.70 28.13 32.07
N VAL A 659 52.46 28.00 32.57
CA VAL A 659 52.18 27.74 34.01
C VAL A 659 50.87 26.93 34.10
N ARG A 660 50.88 25.60 34.38
CA ARG A 660 50.94 24.85 35.66
C ARG A 660 49.63 24.86 36.50
N VAL A 661 49.02 23.64 36.58
CA VAL A 661 48.31 22.99 37.73
C VAL A 661 46.93 23.62 38.07
N GLN A 662 45.82 22.91 38.31
CA GLN A 662 45.60 21.78 39.23
C GLN A 662 44.25 21.09 38.99
N SER A 663 44.20 19.82 39.39
CA SER A 663 43.03 18.95 39.55
C SER A 663 42.25 19.19 40.86
N ALA A 664 40.97 18.81 40.81
CA ALA A 664 40.09 18.28 41.87
C ALA A 664 39.58 19.23 42.98
N ASP A 665 38.26 19.38 43.07
CA ASP A 665 37.40 18.56 43.95
C ASP A 665 36.06 18.25 43.25
#